data_AF-A0AA40D0Z5-F1
#
_entry.id   AF-A0AA40D0Z5-F1
#
_cell.length_a   1.000
_cell.length_b   1.000
_cell.length_c   1.000
_cell.angle_alpha   90.00
_cell.angle_beta   90.00
_cell.angle_gamma   90.00
#
_symmetry.space_group_name_H-M   'P 1'
#
loop_
_entity.id
_entity.type
_entity.pdbx_description
1 polymer ?
#
loop_
_entity_poly.entity_id
_entity_poly.type
_entity_poly.pdbx_seq_one_letter_code
_entity_poly.pdbx_strand_id
1 'polypeptide(L)'
;MLSHFEKLHTHLKVVYQYPTLKDQETRFRNAGWTSATARTLWELWGDDEFLPPDQRRRLDAIEPFDEWEEFALFGGHYLLLVAATSASTREADNSQVQIQHANAKLDMQPVPRDGCESSLRRFGAAYSHRSKVIYHGGYGEKTRLSDCDIYTADATYEGKFELQPGKSGPIMCQTITNVASGDDLFLLAGGRESPSKAVASTWLVTSTGRSISAESFNSNRVFNGRYRHCAVPVLIDNRSDAPGVLIYGGKSDASTVLGDFLLFDLKKQSWSFVLSVESEQCCGLPPARFGASMCHSEHFTSIGEQSGILMGGISKDGTILSDVWEWTLSWQDGSPAIKCTERTGEMGLNNRSIPFARFGAAIVPLSNHFLLIGGVTNDRITGWNEEILLISLGPERWIRPVQMPACPSPRPLFVGIGATQADDKIVLVGGGAVCFSMGSFWNAKSYSLRLDYEQEMSSASPEESCGKEAAEMQTNGSQSIVEGSKPENGSSSPAIKQIGRTTVRTKEEFDAIVAAGQPVILTDLDIGPCVDLWTPEYLLSRIGADRPVIVHSCPTSRMTFQTKNFSYLKQNFGDFIKDVTAGGQLYLRSVASTQPAKHPTQLSKDFPSLATDFRLPDVLSAVTEGAHSSPLRISGPVTLWLHYDVLANVLCQIRGAKRLRLYPPGDVALLAYPPGASSSNIDVYAPADELSPAQRAALARAHPHEAFLRPGDVLFIPPAWSHTARPDEDVSVAVNVFWRNLEKEVYAAGRDVYGNRDIAAYEEGRKAVDKIVKGFDGVPRDLRMFYLERLMGELRDGAEGAEEVERK
;
A
#
# COMPACT_ATOMS: atom_id res chain seq x y z
N MET A 1 16.55 9.72 -3.94
CA MET A 1 17.73 8.90 -3.57
C MET A 1 18.88 9.68 -2.96
N LEU A 2 19.73 10.40 -3.71
CA LEU A 2 21.03 10.90 -3.21
C LEU A 2 20.93 11.73 -1.91
N SER A 3 20.02 12.72 -1.87
CA SER A 3 19.78 13.56 -0.68
C SER A 3 19.38 12.77 0.58
N HIS A 4 18.74 11.59 0.44
CA HIS A 4 18.41 10.74 1.58
C HIS A 4 19.68 10.13 2.21
N PHE A 5 20.54 9.55 1.38
CA PHE A 5 21.81 8.96 1.84
C PHE A 5 22.81 10.00 2.35
N GLU A 6 22.73 11.23 1.85
CA GLU A 6 23.46 12.39 2.37
C GLU A 6 22.97 12.81 3.77
N LYS A 7 21.65 12.93 3.98
CA LYS A 7 21.04 13.22 5.29
C LYS A 7 21.36 12.16 6.35
N LEU A 8 21.58 10.90 5.94
CA LEU A 8 22.00 9.81 6.82
C LEU A 8 23.52 9.73 7.05
N HIS A 9 24.31 10.64 6.46
CA HIS A 9 25.78 10.61 6.46
C HIS A 9 26.40 9.33 5.85
N THR A 10 25.64 8.62 5.00
CA THR A 10 26.03 7.35 4.35
C THR A 10 26.11 7.53 2.83
N HIS A 11 26.95 8.47 2.37
CA HIS A 11 27.01 8.91 0.97
C HIS A 11 27.28 7.78 -0.04
N LEU A 12 26.46 7.68 -1.09
CA LEU A 12 26.65 6.77 -2.22
C LEU A 12 27.75 7.28 -3.18
N LYS A 13 29.02 7.28 -2.74
CA LYS A 13 30.12 7.92 -3.49
C LYS A 13 30.34 7.38 -4.92
N VAL A 14 30.11 6.07 -5.13
CA VAL A 14 30.41 5.39 -6.41
C VAL A 14 29.60 5.95 -7.58
N VAL A 15 28.33 6.34 -7.36
CA VAL A 15 27.41 6.72 -8.45
C VAL A 15 27.73 8.09 -9.07
N TYR A 16 28.56 8.91 -8.41
CA TYR A 16 29.05 10.16 -8.97
C TYR A 16 30.17 9.96 -10.01
N GLN A 17 30.91 8.85 -9.91
CA GLN A 17 31.98 8.50 -10.85
C GLN A 17 31.52 7.47 -11.89
N TYR A 18 30.58 6.60 -11.52
CA TYR A 18 30.05 5.53 -12.38
C TYR A 18 28.51 5.55 -12.36
N PRO A 19 27.87 6.56 -12.99
CA PRO A 19 26.42 6.76 -12.95
C PRO A 19 25.62 5.76 -13.80
N THR A 20 26.18 5.20 -14.87
CA THR A 20 25.47 4.28 -15.77
C THR A 20 25.89 2.82 -15.62
N LEU A 21 25.09 1.89 -16.17
CA LEU A 21 25.45 0.47 -16.29
C LEU A 21 26.80 0.29 -17.01
N LYS A 22 27.00 0.98 -18.14
CA LYS A 22 28.22 0.90 -18.95
C LYS A 22 29.45 1.38 -18.17
N ASP A 23 29.31 2.40 -17.31
CA ASP A 23 30.38 2.87 -16.44
C ASP A 23 30.76 1.81 -15.40
N GLN A 24 29.77 1.14 -14.80
CA GLN A 24 30.01 0.07 -13.82
C GLN A 24 30.66 -1.16 -14.46
N GLU A 25 30.24 -1.56 -15.67
CA GLU A 25 30.95 -2.62 -16.41
C GLU A 25 32.39 -2.23 -16.73
N THR A 26 32.58 -1.00 -17.23
CA THR A 26 33.91 -0.47 -17.61
C THR A 26 34.83 -0.37 -16.39
N ARG A 27 34.29 0.01 -15.23
CA ARG A 27 34.99 -0.02 -13.93
C ARG A 27 35.54 -1.40 -13.59
N PHE A 28 34.76 -2.46 -13.79
CA PHE A 28 35.20 -3.83 -13.54
C PHE A 28 36.20 -4.31 -14.61
N ARG A 29 35.97 -4.03 -15.89
CA ARG A 29 36.93 -4.35 -16.97
C ARG A 29 38.29 -3.69 -16.73
N ASN A 30 38.30 -2.40 -16.35
CA ASN A 30 39.51 -1.66 -16.00
C ASN A 30 40.20 -2.17 -14.72
N ALA A 31 39.48 -2.89 -13.85
CA ALA A 31 40.04 -3.56 -12.67
C ALA A 31 40.54 -4.98 -12.95
N GLY A 32 40.65 -5.39 -14.22
CA GLY A 32 41.23 -6.69 -14.64
C GLY A 32 40.21 -7.82 -14.82
N TRP A 33 38.91 -7.55 -14.77
CA TRP A 33 37.88 -8.56 -15.04
C TRP A 33 37.68 -8.76 -16.54
N THR A 34 37.75 -10.00 -17.02
CA THR A 34 37.69 -10.35 -18.45
C THR A 34 36.30 -10.10 -19.04
N SER A 35 35.25 -10.40 -18.28
CA SER A 35 33.87 -10.02 -18.61
C SER A 35 33.22 -9.30 -17.43
N ALA A 36 32.32 -8.39 -17.75
CA ALA A 36 31.43 -7.72 -16.83
C ALA A 36 30.14 -7.39 -17.57
N THR A 37 29.00 -7.66 -16.97
CA THR A 37 27.66 -7.36 -17.50
C THR A 37 26.81 -6.80 -16.37
N ALA A 38 26.19 -5.64 -16.59
CA ALA A 38 25.32 -4.99 -15.62
C ALA A 38 23.91 -4.79 -16.18
N ARG A 39 22.89 -5.07 -15.37
CA ARG A 39 21.47 -4.83 -15.69
C ARG A 39 20.76 -4.25 -14.48
N THR A 40 19.79 -3.38 -14.72
CA THR A 40 18.90 -2.88 -13.67
C THR A 40 17.99 -3.98 -13.13
N LEU A 41 17.44 -3.78 -11.93
CA LEU A 41 16.43 -4.70 -11.40
C LEU A 41 15.11 -4.63 -12.21
N TRP A 42 14.86 -3.52 -12.90
CA TRP A 42 13.71 -3.37 -13.79
C TRP A 42 13.86 -4.18 -15.09
N GLU A 43 15.04 -4.14 -15.73
CA GLU A 43 15.36 -5.02 -16.87
C GLU A 43 15.30 -6.51 -16.50
N LEU A 44 15.61 -6.87 -15.24
CA LEU A 44 15.51 -8.25 -14.76
C LEU A 44 14.08 -8.67 -14.42
N TRP A 45 13.21 -7.71 -14.04
CA TRP A 45 11.79 -7.97 -13.85
C TRP A 45 11.10 -8.30 -15.17
N GLY A 46 11.39 -7.53 -16.23
CA GLY A 46 10.84 -7.73 -17.58
C GLY A 46 11.44 -8.90 -18.37
N ASP A 47 12.27 -9.75 -17.75
CA ASP A 47 12.99 -10.84 -18.42
C ASP A 47 12.44 -12.20 -18.02
N ASP A 48 11.89 -12.91 -19.01
CA ASP A 48 11.28 -14.23 -18.83
C ASP A 48 12.30 -15.35 -18.56
N GLU A 49 13.58 -15.19 -18.94
CA GLU A 49 14.64 -16.13 -18.56
C GLU A 49 15.01 -15.97 -17.07
N PHE A 50 14.92 -14.75 -16.53
CA PHE A 50 15.29 -14.45 -15.15
C PHE A 50 14.14 -14.62 -14.14
N LEU A 51 12.96 -14.10 -14.48
CA LEU A 51 11.76 -14.14 -13.64
C LEU A 51 10.52 -14.49 -14.49
N PRO A 52 10.24 -15.80 -14.71
CA PRO A 52 9.17 -16.23 -15.60
C PRO A 52 7.78 -15.65 -15.28
N PRO A 53 6.88 -15.49 -16.28
CA PRO A 53 5.56 -14.90 -16.11
C PRO A 53 4.71 -15.50 -14.96
N ASP A 54 4.80 -16.81 -14.72
CA ASP A 54 4.10 -17.46 -13.60
C ASP A 54 4.64 -17.06 -12.22
N GLN A 55 5.92 -16.73 -12.10
CA GLN A 55 6.49 -16.21 -10.85
C GLN A 55 6.05 -14.78 -10.60
N ARG A 56 5.99 -13.93 -11.64
CA ARG A 56 5.45 -12.56 -11.54
C ARG A 56 3.99 -12.58 -11.10
N ARG A 57 3.13 -13.36 -11.78
CA ARG A 57 1.70 -13.53 -11.41
C ARG A 57 1.47 -14.03 -9.99
N ARG A 58 2.37 -14.85 -9.43
CA ARG A 58 2.25 -15.33 -8.05
C ARG A 58 2.43 -14.24 -6.99
N LEU A 59 2.96 -13.07 -7.35
CA LEU A 59 3.11 -11.94 -6.44
C LEU A 59 1.78 -11.21 -6.16
N ASP A 60 0.82 -11.26 -7.09
CA ASP A 60 -0.55 -10.72 -6.86
C ASP A 60 -1.26 -11.41 -5.68
N ALA A 61 -0.86 -12.65 -5.35
CA ALA A 61 -1.38 -13.41 -4.21
C ALA A 61 -0.63 -13.12 -2.88
N ILE A 62 0.38 -12.25 -2.88
CA ILE A 62 1.16 -11.86 -1.70
C ILE A 62 0.58 -10.57 -1.08
N GLU A 63 0.42 -9.52 -1.89
CA GLU A 63 -0.21 -8.27 -1.47
C GLU A 63 -0.84 -7.49 -2.63
N PRO A 64 -1.90 -6.70 -2.40
CA PRO A 64 -2.50 -5.85 -3.42
C PRO A 64 -1.57 -4.72 -3.88
N PHE A 65 -1.16 -4.72 -5.14
CA PHE A 65 -0.16 -3.79 -5.66
C PHE A 65 -0.64 -2.91 -6.82
N ASP A 66 -0.32 -1.60 -6.75
CA ASP A 66 -0.55 -0.62 -7.83
C ASP A 66 0.44 0.56 -7.83
N GLU A 67 1.64 0.39 -7.25
CA GLU A 67 2.71 1.41 -7.23
C GLU A 67 3.77 1.12 -8.31
N TRP A 68 3.32 0.71 -9.50
CA TRP A 68 4.17 0.24 -10.60
C TRP A 68 5.17 1.29 -11.10
N GLU A 69 4.82 2.58 -11.12
CA GLU A 69 5.78 3.63 -11.45
C GLU A 69 6.87 3.78 -10.37
N GLU A 70 6.54 3.61 -9.08
CA GLU A 70 7.53 3.61 -7.99
C GLU A 70 8.48 2.43 -8.13
N PHE A 71 7.94 1.25 -8.47
CA PHE A 71 8.71 0.02 -8.63
C PHE A 71 9.63 0.05 -9.86
N ALA A 72 9.17 0.63 -10.97
CA ALA A 72 10.01 0.87 -12.14
C ALA A 72 11.12 1.90 -11.85
N LEU A 73 10.80 3.02 -11.19
CA LEU A 73 11.79 4.01 -10.75
C LEU A 73 12.83 3.42 -9.79
N PHE A 74 12.38 2.67 -8.78
CA PHE A 74 13.26 1.95 -7.86
C PHE A 74 14.12 0.93 -8.61
N GLY A 75 13.50 0.08 -9.41
CA GLY A 75 14.16 -1.01 -10.13
C GLY A 75 15.20 -0.52 -11.13
N GLY A 76 14.94 0.60 -11.82
CA GLY A 76 15.88 1.22 -12.75
C GLY A 76 17.02 2.00 -12.09
N HIS A 77 16.94 2.29 -10.78
CA HIS A 77 18.02 2.92 -10.01
C HIS A 77 18.91 1.92 -9.25
N TYR A 78 18.58 0.62 -9.26
CA TYR A 78 19.38 -0.47 -8.69
C TYR A 78 19.83 -1.42 -9.80
N LEU A 79 20.99 -2.06 -9.63
CA LEU A 79 21.57 -2.97 -10.63
C LEU A 79 22.13 -4.25 -10.02
N LEU A 80 22.11 -5.31 -10.81
CA LEU A 80 22.92 -6.51 -10.64
C LEU A 80 24.09 -6.45 -11.63
N LEU A 81 25.31 -6.64 -11.15
CA LEU A 81 26.50 -6.76 -11.97
C LEU A 81 27.13 -8.12 -11.75
N VAL A 82 27.37 -8.85 -12.84
CA VAL A 82 28.10 -10.12 -12.85
C VAL A 82 29.40 -9.90 -13.62
N ALA A 83 30.53 -10.25 -13.01
CA ALA A 83 31.86 -10.18 -13.62
C ALA A 83 32.62 -11.48 -13.43
N ALA A 84 33.44 -11.85 -14.42
CA ALA A 84 34.25 -13.07 -14.38
C ALA A 84 35.68 -12.83 -14.91
N THR A 85 36.63 -13.60 -14.37
CA THR A 85 38.04 -13.65 -14.81
C THR A 85 38.31 -14.73 -15.86
N SER A 86 37.27 -15.48 -16.24
CA SER A 86 37.26 -16.44 -17.33
C SER A 86 36.37 -15.93 -18.45
N ALA A 87 36.77 -16.11 -19.71
CA ALA A 87 36.02 -15.60 -20.85
C ALA A 87 34.61 -16.21 -20.94
N SER A 88 33.58 -15.37 -20.76
CA SER A 88 32.20 -15.67 -21.15
C SER A 88 31.84 -14.79 -22.35
N THR A 89 31.77 -15.37 -23.54
CA THR A 89 31.35 -14.69 -24.76
C THR A 89 29.85 -14.42 -24.76
N ARG A 90 29.46 -13.20 -24.39
CA ARG A 90 28.26 -12.54 -24.93
C ARG A 90 28.72 -11.21 -25.53
N GLU A 91 28.64 -11.09 -26.84
CA GLU A 91 28.92 -9.84 -27.54
C GLU A 91 27.83 -8.82 -27.19
N ALA A 92 28.25 -7.59 -26.88
CA ALA A 92 27.32 -6.49 -26.70
C ALA A 92 27.06 -5.86 -28.07
N ASP A 93 25.83 -5.97 -28.55
CA ASP A 93 25.40 -5.24 -29.75
C ASP A 93 25.57 -3.73 -29.50
N ASN A 94 26.26 -3.06 -30.43
CA ASN A 94 26.81 -1.72 -30.23
C ASN A 94 26.47 -0.83 -31.43
N SER A 95 25.24 -0.96 -31.91
CA SER A 95 24.64 -0.12 -32.95
C SER A 95 24.31 1.28 -32.40
N GLN A 96 25.10 2.29 -32.78
CA GLN A 96 24.70 3.69 -32.60
C GLN A 96 23.59 4.03 -33.60
N VAL A 97 22.33 3.86 -33.19
CA VAL A 97 21.17 4.26 -33.98
C VAL A 97 20.99 5.78 -33.89
N GLN A 98 21.05 6.46 -35.04
CA GLN A 98 20.81 7.90 -35.12
C GLN A 98 19.32 8.19 -34.91
N ILE A 99 18.96 8.80 -33.78
CA ILE A 99 17.57 9.11 -33.43
C ILE A 99 17.08 10.31 -34.26
N GLN A 100 16.01 10.11 -35.03
CA GLN A 100 15.33 11.17 -35.77
C GLN A 100 14.33 11.89 -34.85
N HIS A 101 14.55 13.18 -34.60
CA HIS A 101 13.58 14.01 -33.88
C HIS A 101 12.42 14.44 -34.79
N ALA A 102 11.27 14.74 -34.18
CA ALA A 102 10.19 15.44 -34.87
C ALA A 102 10.63 16.87 -35.23
N ASN A 103 10.09 17.44 -36.32
CA ASN A 103 10.17 18.88 -36.61
C ASN A 103 9.19 19.66 -35.73
N ALA A 104 9.32 19.51 -34.41
CA ALA A 104 8.44 20.09 -33.42
C ALA A 104 9.28 20.55 -32.22
N LYS A 105 9.15 21.83 -31.88
CA LYS A 105 9.88 22.45 -30.77
C LYS A 105 8.94 22.70 -29.61
N LEU A 106 9.33 22.25 -28.43
CA LEU A 106 8.57 22.45 -27.21
C LEU A 106 9.12 23.65 -26.43
N ASP A 107 8.27 24.64 -26.16
CA ASP A 107 8.47 25.55 -25.05
C ASP A 107 7.69 25.05 -23.81
N MET A 108 8.27 25.24 -22.63
CA MET A 108 7.71 24.73 -21.38
C MET A 108 7.97 25.74 -20.26
N GLN A 109 6.94 26.50 -19.92
CA GLN A 109 6.98 27.52 -18.88
C GLN A 109 6.66 26.90 -17.50
N PRO A 110 7.60 26.91 -16.54
CA PRO A 110 7.36 26.42 -15.19
C PRO A 110 6.69 27.50 -14.32
N VAL A 111 5.50 27.20 -13.78
CA VAL A 111 4.70 28.12 -12.97
C VAL A 111 4.78 27.72 -11.48
N PRO A 112 5.36 28.57 -10.59
CA PRO A 112 5.39 28.32 -9.15
C PRO A 112 3.99 28.23 -8.56
N ARG A 113 3.84 27.45 -7.47
CA ARG A 113 2.61 27.41 -6.66
C ARG A 113 2.80 28.05 -5.27
N ASP A 114 3.88 28.81 -5.08
CA ASP A 114 4.26 29.38 -3.79
C ASP A 114 3.16 30.33 -3.27
N GLY A 115 2.70 30.10 -2.03
CA GLY A 115 1.64 30.89 -1.40
C GLY A 115 0.19 30.50 -1.76
N CYS A 116 -0.02 29.49 -2.61
CA CYS A 116 -1.37 29.03 -3.01
C CYS A 116 -1.91 27.91 -2.10
N GLU A 117 -3.23 27.86 -1.88
CA GLU A 117 -3.92 26.75 -1.18
C GLU A 117 -4.07 25.45 -2.00
N SER A 118 -3.32 25.32 -3.10
CA SER A 118 -3.37 24.17 -4.02
C SER A 118 -2.83 22.91 -3.34
N SER A 119 -3.58 21.82 -3.43
CA SER A 119 -3.15 20.54 -2.86
C SER A 119 -2.09 19.88 -3.74
N LEU A 120 -0.93 19.51 -3.18
CA LEU A 120 -0.02 18.60 -3.86
C LEU A 120 -0.76 17.27 -4.10
N ARG A 121 -0.95 16.88 -5.36
CA ARG A 121 -1.71 15.68 -5.74
C ARG A 121 -1.16 15.00 -7.00
N ARG A 122 -1.39 13.70 -7.12
CA ARG A 122 -0.96 12.84 -8.23
C ARG A 122 -1.96 11.71 -8.45
N PHE A 123 -1.98 11.11 -9.64
CA PHE A 123 -2.96 10.11 -10.07
C PHE A 123 -4.43 10.57 -9.97
N GLY A 124 -4.67 11.89 -10.00
CA GLY A 124 -6.00 12.46 -10.26
C GLY A 124 -6.31 12.45 -11.76
N ALA A 125 -7.48 12.96 -12.13
CA ALA A 125 -7.91 13.13 -13.52
C ALA A 125 -7.96 14.62 -13.87
N ALA A 126 -7.27 15.01 -14.94
CA ALA A 126 -7.30 16.37 -15.46
C ALA A 126 -8.25 16.45 -16.66
N TYR A 127 -9.07 17.50 -16.70
CA TYR A 127 -9.94 17.84 -17.82
C TYR A 127 -10.00 19.35 -17.98
N SER A 128 -10.44 19.83 -19.14
CA SER A 128 -10.52 21.26 -19.45
C SER A 128 -11.85 21.62 -20.06
N HIS A 129 -12.25 22.88 -19.86
CA HIS A 129 -13.34 23.52 -20.59
C HIS A 129 -12.90 24.96 -20.90
N ARG A 130 -12.69 25.26 -22.19
CA ARG A 130 -12.08 26.53 -22.65
C ARG A 130 -10.71 26.73 -21.98
N SER A 131 -10.42 27.95 -21.53
CA SER A 131 -9.18 28.34 -20.85
C SER A 131 -9.02 27.81 -19.40
N LYS A 132 -9.98 27.01 -18.89
CA LYS A 132 -9.91 26.43 -17.54
C LYS A 132 -9.55 24.96 -17.56
N VAL A 133 -8.65 24.60 -16.66
CA VAL A 133 -8.19 23.23 -16.38
C VAL A 133 -8.59 22.85 -14.97
N ILE A 134 -9.17 21.67 -14.80
CA ILE A 134 -9.66 21.16 -13.53
C ILE A 134 -8.95 19.84 -13.24
N TYR A 135 -8.41 19.69 -12.03
CA TYR A 135 -7.71 18.48 -11.60
C TYR A 135 -8.40 17.85 -10.38
N HIS A 136 -9.15 16.78 -10.62
CA HIS A 136 -10.00 16.10 -9.64
C HIS A 136 -9.27 14.96 -8.91
N GLY A 137 -9.46 14.91 -7.58
CA GLY A 137 -9.16 13.76 -6.75
C GLY A 137 -7.68 13.40 -6.72
N GLY A 138 -7.36 12.11 -6.81
CA GLY A 138 -5.99 11.60 -6.77
C GLY A 138 -5.47 11.41 -5.35
N TYR A 139 -4.18 11.09 -5.22
CA TYR A 139 -3.48 10.94 -3.94
C TYR A 139 -2.72 12.23 -3.61
N GLY A 140 -3.08 12.88 -2.49
CA GLY A 140 -2.36 14.04 -1.95
C GLY A 140 -1.35 13.69 -0.86
N GLU A 141 -0.77 14.69 -0.20
CA GLU A 141 0.34 14.49 0.76
C GLU A 141 0.05 13.49 1.88
N LYS A 142 -1.20 13.46 2.37
CA LYS A 142 -1.61 12.62 3.52
C LYS A 142 -2.62 11.53 3.17
N THR A 143 -3.41 11.70 2.10
CA THR A 143 -4.56 10.85 1.78
C THR A 143 -5.07 11.08 0.36
N ARG A 144 -5.95 10.21 -0.13
CA ARG A 144 -6.70 10.48 -1.37
C ARG A 144 -7.66 11.65 -1.18
N LEU A 145 -7.82 12.43 -2.25
CA LEU A 145 -8.62 13.64 -2.28
C LEU A 145 -9.92 13.40 -3.08
N SER A 146 -10.92 14.25 -2.87
CA SER A 146 -12.21 14.24 -3.59
C SER A 146 -12.61 15.64 -4.07
N ASP A 147 -11.72 16.62 -3.92
CA ASP A 147 -11.87 17.99 -4.38
C ASP A 147 -11.20 18.18 -5.75
N CYS A 148 -11.44 19.35 -6.34
CA CYS A 148 -10.90 19.77 -7.62
C CYS A 148 -10.04 21.02 -7.43
N ASP A 149 -8.81 21.01 -7.94
CA ASP A 149 -8.03 22.25 -8.14
C ASP A 149 -8.36 22.85 -9.53
N ILE A 150 -8.44 24.18 -9.62
CA ILE A 150 -8.63 24.93 -10.87
C ILE A 150 -7.31 25.60 -11.28
N TYR A 151 -6.98 25.55 -12.57
CA TYR A 151 -5.88 26.26 -13.19
C TYR A 151 -6.33 26.95 -14.49
N THR A 152 -5.60 27.98 -14.93
CA THR A 152 -5.74 28.59 -16.26
C THR A 152 -4.98 27.78 -17.34
N ALA A 153 -5.18 28.12 -18.62
CA ALA A 153 -4.35 27.68 -19.74
C ALA A 153 -2.85 28.03 -19.58
N ASP A 154 -2.54 29.06 -18.79
CA ASP A 154 -1.16 29.40 -18.36
C ASP A 154 -0.71 28.61 -17.12
N ALA A 155 -1.38 27.50 -16.79
CA ALA A 155 -1.09 26.65 -15.63
C ALA A 155 -1.08 27.38 -14.25
N THR A 156 -1.70 28.56 -14.17
CA THR A 156 -1.78 29.38 -12.95
C THR A 156 -2.97 28.92 -12.12
N TYR A 157 -2.77 28.66 -10.82
CA TYR A 157 -3.82 28.19 -9.91
C TYR A 157 -4.84 29.29 -9.60
N GLU A 158 -6.13 28.99 -9.77
CA GLU A 158 -7.23 29.94 -9.51
C GLU A 158 -8.01 29.63 -8.22
N GLY A 159 -7.88 28.43 -7.65
CA GLY A 159 -8.62 28.01 -6.46
C GLY A 159 -9.01 26.53 -6.48
N LYS A 160 -9.90 26.14 -5.58
CA LYS A 160 -10.43 24.77 -5.48
C LYS A 160 -11.93 24.76 -5.22
N PHE A 161 -12.59 23.66 -5.59
CA PHE A 161 -13.99 23.40 -5.29
C PHE A 161 -14.24 21.93 -4.99
N GLU A 162 -15.43 21.62 -4.46
CA GLU A 162 -15.91 20.24 -4.34
C GLU A 162 -17.05 20.00 -5.32
N LEU A 163 -17.18 18.76 -5.81
CA LEU A 163 -18.37 18.34 -6.55
C LEU A 163 -19.61 18.40 -5.64
N GLN A 164 -20.70 18.98 -6.16
CA GLN A 164 -21.96 19.17 -5.43
C GLN A 164 -23.17 18.95 -6.37
N PRO A 165 -24.34 18.49 -5.86
CA PRO A 165 -24.61 18.09 -4.48
C PRO A 165 -24.09 16.69 -4.10
N GLY A 166 -23.51 15.92 -5.04
CA GLY A 166 -22.96 14.59 -4.78
C GLY A 166 -21.44 14.54 -4.91
N LYS A 167 -20.80 13.54 -4.29
CA LYS A 167 -19.34 13.38 -4.27
C LYS A 167 -18.95 11.96 -4.63
N SER A 168 -17.96 11.83 -5.51
CA SER A 168 -17.38 10.56 -5.98
C SER A 168 -16.49 9.83 -4.95
N GLY A 169 -16.34 10.40 -3.75
CA GLY A 169 -15.47 9.88 -2.69
C GLY A 169 -13.97 10.14 -2.96
N PRO A 170 -13.09 9.85 -1.98
CA PRO A 170 -11.65 10.08 -2.11
C PRO A 170 -10.98 8.96 -2.93
N ILE A 171 -10.95 9.14 -4.24
CA ILE A 171 -10.51 8.17 -5.26
C ILE A 171 -9.25 8.63 -6.01
N MET A 172 -8.56 7.66 -6.62
CA MET A 172 -7.44 7.90 -7.55
C MET A 172 -7.52 6.95 -8.75
N CYS A 173 -6.79 7.28 -9.82
CA CYS A 173 -6.73 6.50 -11.06
C CYS A 173 -8.10 6.32 -11.78
N GLN A 174 -9.01 7.27 -11.58
CA GLN A 174 -10.25 7.44 -12.35
C GLN A 174 -9.99 8.15 -13.69
N THR A 175 -10.97 8.14 -14.59
CA THR A 175 -10.98 9.01 -15.77
C THR A 175 -12.04 10.12 -15.63
N ILE A 176 -11.83 11.26 -16.28
CA ILE A 176 -12.85 12.28 -16.52
C ILE A 176 -12.75 12.68 -17.99
N THR A 177 -13.80 12.47 -18.75
CA THR A 177 -13.80 12.60 -20.22
C THR A 177 -15.00 13.42 -20.66
N ASN A 178 -14.81 14.39 -21.58
CA ASN A 178 -15.94 15.13 -22.14
C ASN A 178 -16.87 14.14 -22.86
N VAL A 179 -18.19 14.35 -22.78
CA VAL A 179 -19.17 13.43 -23.41
C VAL A 179 -19.31 13.60 -24.92
N ALA A 180 -18.40 14.31 -25.60
CA ALA A 180 -18.41 14.57 -27.04
C ALA A 180 -19.54 15.50 -27.55
N SER A 181 -20.22 16.25 -26.67
CA SER A 181 -21.22 17.26 -27.09
C SER A 181 -20.65 18.67 -27.25
N GLY A 182 -19.40 18.91 -26.84
CA GLY A 182 -18.79 20.26 -26.78
C GLY A 182 -19.27 21.10 -25.58
N ASP A 183 -20.28 20.64 -24.84
CA ASP A 183 -20.78 21.31 -23.64
C ASP A 183 -19.84 21.19 -22.44
N ASP A 184 -20.14 21.96 -21.38
CA ASP A 184 -19.57 21.85 -20.05
C ASP A 184 -20.06 20.57 -19.31
N LEU A 185 -19.87 19.39 -19.91
CA LEU A 185 -20.34 18.11 -19.38
C LEU A 185 -19.34 16.98 -19.60
N PHE A 186 -18.99 16.28 -18.53
CA PHE A 186 -17.94 15.26 -18.50
C PHE A 186 -18.41 14.04 -17.72
N LEU A 187 -18.03 12.85 -18.18
CA LEU A 187 -18.21 11.61 -17.45
C LEU A 187 -16.97 11.34 -16.58
N LEU A 188 -17.15 11.35 -15.27
CA LEU A 188 -16.21 10.78 -14.30
C LEU A 188 -16.53 9.28 -14.16
N ALA A 189 -15.57 8.42 -14.50
CA ALA A 189 -15.74 6.97 -14.43
C ALA A 189 -14.70 6.28 -13.54
N GLY A 190 -15.18 5.42 -12.64
CA GLY A 190 -14.40 4.48 -11.86
C GLY A 190 -13.32 5.09 -10.98
N GLY A 191 -12.12 4.50 -11.00
CA GLY A 191 -11.03 4.77 -10.06
C GLY A 191 -10.98 3.75 -8.93
N ARG A 192 -10.16 4.01 -7.91
CA ARG A 192 -9.99 3.11 -6.75
C ARG A 192 -9.80 3.83 -5.42
N GLU A 193 -10.21 3.14 -4.37
CA GLU A 193 -9.83 3.45 -2.99
C GLU A 193 -8.54 2.71 -2.58
N SER A 194 -8.42 1.43 -2.92
CA SER A 194 -7.21 0.63 -2.71
C SER A 194 -6.99 -0.26 -3.93
N PRO A 195 -5.81 -0.88 -4.13
CA PRO A 195 -5.60 -1.79 -5.26
C PRO A 195 -6.63 -2.93 -5.32
N SER A 196 -7.17 -3.38 -4.18
CA SER A 196 -8.27 -4.37 -4.11
C SER A 196 -9.68 -3.80 -4.27
N LYS A 197 -9.87 -2.48 -4.16
CA LYS A 197 -11.19 -1.82 -4.12
C LYS A 197 -11.32 -0.80 -5.25
N ALA A 198 -11.61 -1.32 -6.44
CA ALA A 198 -12.05 -0.52 -7.58
C ALA A 198 -13.46 0.03 -7.36
N VAL A 199 -13.74 1.21 -7.91
CA VAL A 199 -15.01 1.92 -7.79
C VAL A 199 -15.81 1.72 -9.08
N ALA A 200 -17.10 1.42 -8.94
CA ALA A 200 -18.06 1.26 -10.04
C ALA A 200 -19.00 2.47 -10.22
N SER A 201 -18.98 3.42 -9.30
CA SER A 201 -19.78 4.64 -9.40
C SER A 201 -19.28 5.52 -10.55
N THR A 202 -20.24 6.10 -11.26
CA THR A 202 -20.03 7.00 -12.40
C THR A 202 -20.79 8.28 -12.15
N TRP A 203 -20.23 9.42 -12.54
CA TRP A 203 -20.82 10.73 -12.30
C TRP A 203 -20.76 11.59 -13.55
N LEU A 204 -21.82 12.33 -13.85
CA LEU A 204 -21.75 13.45 -14.78
C LEU A 204 -21.33 14.69 -14.00
N VAL A 205 -20.28 15.38 -14.45
CA VAL A 205 -19.67 16.54 -13.79
C VAL A 205 -19.44 17.69 -14.76
N THR A 206 -19.34 18.91 -14.24
CA THR A 206 -19.09 20.14 -15.00
C THR A 206 -17.80 20.83 -14.54
N SER A 207 -17.22 21.74 -15.33
CA SER A 207 -16.11 22.62 -14.91
C SER A 207 -16.50 23.56 -13.77
N THR A 208 -17.79 23.85 -13.65
CA THR A 208 -18.42 24.64 -12.58
C THR A 208 -18.68 23.85 -11.28
N GLY A 209 -18.30 22.57 -11.21
CA GLY A 209 -18.43 21.73 -10.02
C GLY A 209 -19.82 21.17 -9.72
N ARG A 210 -20.77 21.32 -10.66
CA ARG A 210 -22.04 20.59 -10.59
C ARG A 210 -21.77 19.12 -10.87
N SER A 211 -22.51 18.25 -10.20
CA SER A 211 -22.37 16.80 -10.31
C SER A 211 -23.72 16.09 -10.18
N ILE A 212 -23.89 15.00 -10.92
CA ILE A 212 -25.08 14.15 -10.89
C ILE A 212 -24.61 12.69 -10.88
N SER A 213 -25.12 11.87 -9.97
CA SER A 213 -24.84 10.42 -9.99
C SER A 213 -25.42 9.80 -11.25
N ALA A 214 -24.59 9.07 -11.99
CA ALA A 214 -24.97 8.30 -13.16
C ALA A 214 -25.18 6.81 -12.83
N GLU A 215 -25.32 6.45 -11.54
CA GLU A 215 -25.48 5.05 -11.11
C GLU A 215 -26.75 4.38 -11.66
N SER A 216 -27.83 5.14 -11.85
CA SER A 216 -29.05 4.65 -12.52
C SER A 216 -28.80 4.22 -13.97
N PHE A 217 -27.78 4.77 -14.63
CA PHE A 217 -27.40 4.46 -16.01
C PHE A 217 -26.64 3.12 -16.11
N ASN A 218 -26.22 2.56 -14.97
CA ASN A 218 -25.58 1.27 -14.83
C ASN A 218 -26.52 0.22 -14.20
N SER A 219 -27.83 0.36 -14.39
CA SER A 219 -28.86 -0.57 -13.90
C SER A 219 -28.61 -2.04 -14.29
N ASN A 220 -28.12 -2.27 -15.51
CA ASN A 220 -27.73 -3.58 -16.04
C ASN A 220 -26.36 -4.08 -15.55
N ARG A 221 -25.65 -3.32 -14.69
CA ARG A 221 -24.33 -3.65 -14.12
C ARG A 221 -23.23 -3.96 -15.14
N VAL A 222 -23.29 -3.31 -16.31
CA VAL A 222 -22.30 -3.46 -17.39
C VAL A 222 -20.96 -2.80 -17.01
N PHE A 223 -20.99 -1.60 -16.42
CA PHE A 223 -19.78 -0.98 -15.88
C PHE A 223 -19.45 -1.59 -14.52
N ASN A 224 -18.57 -2.58 -14.52
CA ASN A 224 -17.92 -3.08 -13.31
C ASN A 224 -16.87 -2.08 -12.80
N GLY A 225 -16.57 -2.15 -11.50
CA GLY A 225 -15.58 -1.26 -10.89
C GLY A 225 -14.21 -1.42 -11.54
N ARG A 226 -13.59 -0.32 -11.97
CA ARG A 226 -12.29 -0.34 -12.66
C ARG A 226 -11.44 0.91 -12.44
N TYR A 227 -10.12 0.73 -12.35
CA TYR A 227 -9.14 1.81 -12.23
C TYR A 227 -7.99 1.66 -13.23
N ARG A 228 -7.28 2.76 -13.54
CA ARG A 228 -6.25 2.82 -14.61
C ARG A 228 -6.75 2.28 -15.96
N HIS A 229 -8.05 2.45 -16.24
CA HIS A 229 -8.65 2.23 -17.54
C HIS A 229 -8.43 3.47 -18.42
N CYS A 230 -8.56 3.30 -19.73
CA CYS A 230 -8.56 4.41 -20.68
C CYS A 230 -10.00 4.87 -20.95
N ALA A 231 -10.21 6.14 -21.28
CA ALA A 231 -11.51 6.69 -21.66
C ALA A 231 -11.34 7.81 -22.71
N VAL A 232 -12.13 7.78 -23.78
CA VAL A 232 -12.09 8.78 -24.88
C VAL A 232 -13.51 9.22 -25.27
N PRO A 233 -13.70 10.50 -25.69
CA PRO A 233 -14.97 10.96 -26.22
C PRO A 233 -15.29 10.24 -27.53
N VAL A 234 -16.54 9.84 -27.73
CA VAL A 234 -17.05 9.32 -29.01
C VAL A 234 -18.51 9.73 -29.22
N LEU A 235 -18.91 9.88 -30.48
CA LEU A 235 -20.32 9.93 -30.89
C LEU A 235 -20.91 8.51 -30.94
N ILE A 236 -22.21 8.39 -30.67
CA ILE A 236 -22.94 7.11 -30.51
C ILE A 236 -23.75 6.74 -31.77
N ASP A 237 -23.93 7.67 -32.70
CA ASP A 237 -24.31 7.36 -34.07
C ASP A 237 -23.91 8.51 -35.02
N ASN A 238 -23.82 8.20 -36.31
CA ASN A 238 -23.44 9.14 -37.37
C ASN A 238 -24.65 9.91 -37.94
N ARG A 239 -25.77 9.94 -37.22
CA ARG A 239 -27.06 10.46 -37.71
C ARG A 239 -27.72 11.47 -36.78
N SER A 240 -27.33 11.48 -35.51
CA SER A 240 -27.88 12.35 -34.47
C SER A 240 -26.80 12.89 -33.52
N ASP A 241 -25.52 12.73 -33.88
CA ASP A 241 -24.33 13.19 -33.17
C ASP A 241 -24.42 12.92 -31.66
N ALA A 242 -24.94 11.74 -31.30
CA ALA A 242 -25.34 11.46 -29.94
C ALA A 242 -24.11 11.32 -29.01
N PRO A 243 -24.00 12.10 -27.93
CA PRO A 243 -22.81 12.12 -27.06
C PRO A 243 -22.56 10.81 -26.30
N GLY A 244 -21.28 10.44 -26.14
CA GLY A 244 -20.86 9.25 -25.40
C GLY A 244 -19.35 9.16 -25.09
N VAL A 245 -18.97 8.08 -24.42
CA VAL A 245 -17.59 7.81 -23.99
C VAL A 245 -17.26 6.33 -24.17
N LEU A 246 -16.14 6.04 -24.84
CA LEU A 246 -15.59 4.70 -25.02
C LEU A 246 -14.51 4.44 -23.97
N ILE A 247 -14.62 3.35 -23.23
CA ILE A 247 -13.69 2.92 -22.18
C ILE A 247 -13.04 1.59 -22.55
N TYR A 248 -11.76 1.45 -22.21
CA TYR A 248 -11.01 0.22 -22.43
C TYR A 248 -10.14 -0.18 -21.23
N GLY A 249 -10.15 -1.47 -20.90
CA GLY A 249 -9.21 -2.11 -19.97
C GLY A 249 -9.28 -1.61 -18.53
N GLY A 250 -8.13 -1.60 -17.85
CA GLY A 250 -7.98 -1.29 -16.42
C GLY A 250 -7.89 -2.52 -15.52
N LYS A 251 -7.96 -2.32 -14.21
CA LYS A 251 -8.04 -3.38 -13.19
C LYS A 251 -9.34 -3.28 -12.39
N SER A 252 -10.00 -4.41 -12.13
CA SER A 252 -11.19 -4.47 -11.25
C SER A 252 -10.87 -4.79 -9.79
N ASP A 253 -9.69 -5.36 -9.53
CA ASP A 253 -9.18 -5.71 -8.20
C ASP A 253 -7.65 -5.79 -8.24
N ALA A 254 -7.05 -6.36 -7.20
CA ALA A 254 -5.60 -6.50 -7.05
C ALA A 254 -4.92 -7.29 -8.18
N SER A 255 -5.64 -8.18 -8.86
CA SER A 255 -5.11 -9.22 -9.75
C SER A 255 -5.81 -9.30 -11.13
N THR A 256 -7.08 -8.90 -11.21
CA THR A 256 -7.86 -8.98 -12.45
C THR A 256 -7.58 -7.78 -13.35
N VAL A 257 -6.90 -8.04 -14.45
CA VAL A 257 -6.69 -7.08 -15.56
C VAL A 257 -7.76 -7.29 -16.62
N LEU A 258 -8.35 -6.19 -17.08
CA LEU A 258 -9.46 -6.15 -18.03
C LEU A 258 -8.97 -5.84 -19.45
N GLY A 259 -9.73 -6.28 -20.46
CA GLY A 259 -9.44 -6.08 -21.89
C GLY A 259 -10.72 -5.91 -22.73
N ASP A 260 -11.79 -5.47 -22.09
CA ASP A 260 -13.09 -5.23 -22.70
C ASP A 260 -13.26 -3.76 -23.11
N PHE A 261 -14.08 -3.53 -24.13
CA PHE A 261 -14.53 -2.20 -24.55
C PHE A 261 -15.95 -1.96 -24.04
N LEU A 262 -16.13 -0.89 -23.26
CA LEU A 262 -17.43 -0.43 -22.77
C LEU A 262 -17.79 0.91 -23.40
N LEU A 263 -19.06 1.09 -23.75
CA LEU A 263 -19.61 2.32 -24.30
C LEU A 263 -20.66 2.90 -23.37
N PHE A 264 -20.47 4.16 -22.99
CA PHE A 264 -21.46 4.98 -22.32
C PHE A 264 -22.25 5.79 -23.35
N ASP A 265 -23.56 5.57 -23.40
CA ASP A 265 -24.51 6.32 -24.23
C ASP A 265 -25.27 7.32 -23.34
N LEU A 266 -24.98 8.62 -23.49
CA LEU A 266 -25.62 9.67 -22.68
C LEU A 266 -27.11 9.84 -23.03
N LYS A 267 -27.48 9.59 -24.29
CA LYS A 267 -28.85 9.79 -24.81
C LYS A 267 -29.80 8.68 -24.36
N LYS A 268 -29.33 7.43 -24.35
CA LYS A 268 -30.04 6.29 -23.75
C LYS A 268 -29.83 6.18 -22.25
N GLN A 269 -28.89 6.94 -21.69
CA GLN A 269 -28.51 6.88 -20.27
C GLN A 269 -28.15 5.45 -19.85
N SER A 270 -27.24 4.82 -20.61
CA SER A 270 -26.95 3.38 -20.46
C SER A 270 -25.51 3.01 -20.80
N TRP A 271 -25.02 1.96 -20.14
CA TRP A 271 -23.78 1.26 -20.50
C TRP A 271 -24.04 0.04 -21.38
N SER A 272 -23.15 -0.19 -22.36
CA SER A 272 -23.17 -1.38 -23.23
C SER A 272 -21.75 -1.91 -23.50
N PHE A 273 -21.61 -3.22 -23.71
CA PHE A 273 -20.39 -3.80 -24.26
C PHE A 273 -20.31 -3.51 -25.76
N VAL A 274 -19.12 -3.21 -26.27
CA VAL A 274 -18.88 -3.07 -27.72
C VAL A 274 -18.36 -4.39 -28.26
N LEU A 275 -19.02 -4.94 -29.27
CA LEU A 275 -18.62 -6.22 -29.87
C LEU A 275 -17.44 -6.02 -30.83
N SER A 276 -16.48 -6.94 -30.80
CA SER A 276 -15.35 -6.93 -31.72
C SER A 276 -15.75 -7.53 -33.07
N VAL A 277 -15.28 -6.92 -34.15
CA VAL A 277 -15.45 -7.44 -35.52
C VAL A 277 -14.13 -8.04 -36.00
N GLU A 278 -14.13 -9.35 -36.21
CA GLU A 278 -13.04 -10.05 -36.88
C GLU A 278 -13.12 -9.84 -38.40
N SER A 279 -11.98 -9.60 -39.04
CA SER A 279 -11.83 -9.54 -40.49
C SER A 279 -10.46 -10.08 -40.89
N GLU A 280 -10.25 -10.38 -42.17
CA GLU A 280 -8.96 -10.88 -42.70
C GLU A 280 -7.78 -9.91 -42.46
N GLN A 281 -8.06 -8.65 -42.09
CA GLN A 281 -7.06 -7.62 -41.76
C GLN A 281 -6.96 -7.35 -40.25
N CYS A 282 -7.80 -7.98 -39.41
CA CYS A 282 -7.75 -7.81 -37.95
C CYS A 282 -6.72 -8.77 -37.36
N CYS A 283 -5.81 -8.25 -36.55
CA CYS A 283 -4.80 -9.04 -35.83
C CYS A 283 -5.32 -9.66 -34.52
N GLY A 284 -6.63 -9.59 -34.28
CA GLY A 284 -7.29 -9.90 -33.01
C GLY A 284 -7.63 -8.64 -32.19
N LEU A 285 -7.97 -8.84 -30.91
CA LEU A 285 -8.17 -7.76 -29.94
C LEU A 285 -6.85 -7.40 -29.24
N PRO A 286 -6.66 -6.13 -28.83
CA PRO A 286 -5.55 -5.76 -27.96
C PRO A 286 -5.62 -6.56 -26.65
N PRO A 287 -4.50 -7.12 -26.14
CA PRO A 287 -4.52 -7.87 -24.89
C PRO A 287 -4.91 -7.00 -23.68
N ALA A 288 -5.53 -7.65 -22.70
CA ALA A 288 -5.97 -7.08 -21.44
C ALA A 288 -4.82 -6.35 -20.72
N ARG A 289 -5.05 -5.10 -20.34
CA ARG A 289 -4.03 -4.19 -19.83
C ARG A 289 -4.59 -3.08 -18.95
N PHE A 290 -3.74 -2.47 -18.15
CA PHE A 290 -4.05 -1.29 -17.35
C PHE A 290 -2.95 -0.23 -17.43
N GLY A 291 -3.30 1.03 -17.23
CA GLY A 291 -2.38 2.17 -17.31
C GLY A 291 -1.81 2.41 -18.71
N ALA A 292 -2.52 1.99 -19.74
CA ALA A 292 -2.23 2.27 -21.14
C ALA A 292 -2.65 3.71 -21.51
N SER A 293 -2.19 4.17 -22.67
CA SER A 293 -2.59 5.44 -23.26
C SER A 293 -3.53 5.18 -24.44
N MET A 294 -4.69 5.83 -24.46
CA MET A 294 -5.67 5.74 -25.56
C MET A 294 -6.15 7.14 -25.92
N CYS A 295 -6.32 7.42 -27.22
CA CYS A 295 -6.80 8.71 -27.69
C CYS A 295 -7.66 8.55 -28.95
N HIS A 296 -8.71 9.37 -29.08
CA HIS A 296 -9.52 9.51 -30.30
C HIS A 296 -8.81 10.43 -31.30
N SER A 297 -8.89 10.11 -32.58
CA SER A 297 -8.38 10.90 -33.70
C SER A 297 -9.47 11.80 -34.27
N GLU A 298 -9.15 13.05 -34.56
CA GLU A 298 -10.05 13.98 -35.26
C GLU A 298 -10.16 13.68 -36.78
N HIS A 299 -9.38 12.72 -37.30
CA HIS A 299 -9.44 12.29 -38.69
C HIS A 299 -10.44 11.15 -38.89
N PHE A 300 -11.52 11.44 -39.63
CA PHE A 300 -12.49 10.45 -40.08
C PHE A 300 -11.89 9.56 -41.17
N THR A 301 -11.80 8.24 -40.91
CA THR A 301 -11.32 7.25 -41.89
C THR A 301 -12.32 7.01 -43.02
N SER A 302 -13.60 7.17 -42.74
CA SER A 302 -14.70 7.14 -43.69
C SER A 302 -15.91 7.90 -43.12
N ILE A 303 -16.98 8.10 -43.92
CA ILE A 303 -18.19 8.77 -43.45
C ILE A 303 -18.88 7.91 -42.39
N GLY A 304 -18.68 8.29 -41.12
CA GLY A 304 -19.30 7.63 -39.98
C GLY A 304 -18.47 6.53 -39.31
N GLU A 305 -17.15 6.59 -39.43
CA GLU A 305 -16.23 5.82 -38.59
C GLU A 305 -15.41 6.77 -37.72
N GLN A 306 -15.31 6.44 -36.44
CA GLN A 306 -14.43 7.13 -35.48
C GLN A 306 -13.23 6.23 -35.19
N SER A 307 -12.04 6.81 -35.08
CA SER A 307 -10.81 6.02 -34.95
C SER A 307 -9.87 6.60 -33.91
N GLY A 308 -8.85 5.83 -33.52
CA GLY A 308 -7.86 6.30 -32.58
C GLY A 308 -6.76 5.29 -32.30
N ILE A 309 -5.91 5.63 -31.34
CA ILE A 309 -4.76 4.84 -30.90
C ILE A 309 -4.99 4.27 -29.49
N LEU A 310 -4.42 3.10 -29.25
CA LEU A 310 -4.20 2.47 -27.95
C LEU A 310 -2.78 1.91 -27.91
N MET A 311 -2.00 2.22 -26.88
CA MET A 311 -0.61 1.74 -26.76
C MET A 311 -0.14 1.64 -25.31
N GLY A 312 0.87 0.80 -25.07
CA GLY A 312 1.47 0.64 -23.74
C GLY A 312 0.56 -0.05 -22.73
N GLY A 313 0.74 0.28 -21.45
CA GLY A 313 0.10 -0.36 -20.31
C GLY A 313 0.78 -1.64 -19.85
N ILE A 314 0.39 -2.14 -18.68
CA ILE A 314 0.91 -3.39 -18.09
C ILE A 314 -0.08 -4.53 -18.32
N SER A 315 0.45 -5.69 -18.72
CA SER A 315 -0.28 -6.94 -18.92
C SER A 315 -0.57 -7.66 -17.58
N LYS A 316 -1.40 -8.71 -17.60
CA LYS A 316 -1.65 -9.60 -16.44
C LYS A 316 -0.37 -10.21 -15.83
N ASP A 317 0.73 -10.27 -16.56
CA ASP A 317 2.00 -10.82 -16.05
C ASP A 317 2.95 -9.78 -15.43
N GLY A 318 2.51 -8.52 -15.30
CA GLY A 318 3.31 -7.44 -14.71
C GLY A 318 4.34 -6.80 -15.64
N THR A 319 4.34 -7.11 -16.95
CA THR A 319 5.24 -6.48 -17.94
C THR A 319 4.55 -5.39 -18.75
N ILE A 320 5.31 -4.41 -19.24
CA ILE A 320 4.81 -3.31 -20.09
C ILE A 320 4.73 -3.79 -21.54
N LEU A 321 3.54 -3.68 -22.11
CA LEU A 321 3.27 -4.05 -23.49
C LEU A 321 3.90 -3.05 -24.45
N SER A 322 4.59 -3.58 -25.46
CA SER A 322 5.34 -2.80 -26.47
C SER A 322 4.67 -2.85 -27.83
N ASP A 323 3.36 -2.64 -27.84
CA ASP A 323 2.49 -2.69 -29.00
C ASP A 323 1.76 -1.35 -29.25
N VAL A 324 1.30 -1.16 -30.49
CA VAL A 324 0.56 0.03 -30.95
C VAL A 324 -0.65 -0.45 -31.74
N TRP A 325 -1.84 -0.20 -31.20
CA TRP A 325 -3.10 -0.59 -31.80
C TRP A 325 -3.84 0.64 -32.34
N GLU A 326 -4.38 0.50 -33.53
CA GLU A 326 -5.38 1.41 -34.09
C GLU A 326 -6.76 0.77 -33.87
N TRP A 327 -7.68 1.52 -33.27
CA TRP A 327 -9.07 1.11 -33.09
C TRP A 327 -9.99 1.93 -34.00
N THR A 328 -11.09 1.32 -34.43
CA THR A 328 -12.13 1.95 -35.24
C THR A 328 -13.49 1.53 -34.71
N LEU A 329 -14.31 2.51 -34.31
CA LEU A 329 -15.67 2.34 -33.83
C LEU A 329 -16.65 2.67 -34.97
N SER A 330 -17.54 1.72 -35.27
CA SER A 330 -18.55 1.81 -36.33
C SER A 330 -19.88 1.23 -35.86
N TRP A 331 -20.94 1.37 -36.68
CA TRP A 331 -22.28 0.90 -36.36
C TRP A 331 -22.83 -0.04 -37.43
N GLN A 332 -23.13 -1.27 -37.02
CA GLN A 332 -23.76 -2.29 -37.86
C GLN A 332 -25.17 -2.55 -37.31
N ASP A 333 -26.19 -2.39 -38.15
CA ASP A 333 -27.61 -2.52 -37.79
C ASP A 333 -28.03 -1.76 -36.51
N GLY A 334 -27.39 -0.62 -36.25
CA GLY A 334 -27.63 0.23 -35.07
C GLY A 334 -26.92 -0.22 -33.78
N SER A 335 -26.13 -1.30 -33.82
CA SER A 335 -25.29 -1.77 -32.71
C SER A 335 -23.84 -1.28 -32.87
N PRO A 336 -23.17 -0.85 -31.77
CA PRO A 336 -21.78 -0.41 -31.82
C PRO A 336 -20.84 -1.61 -31.99
N ALA A 337 -19.86 -1.45 -32.87
CA ALA A 337 -18.93 -2.48 -33.27
C ALA A 337 -17.50 -1.90 -33.32
N ILE A 338 -16.51 -2.63 -32.80
CA ILE A 338 -15.11 -2.17 -32.78
C ILE A 338 -14.19 -3.09 -33.58
N LYS A 339 -13.40 -2.48 -34.46
CA LYS A 339 -12.29 -3.11 -35.18
C LYS A 339 -10.99 -2.68 -34.52
N CYS A 340 -10.05 -3.60 -34.33
CA CYS A 340 -8.70 -3.29 -33.87
C CYS A 340 -7.66 -3.83 -34.87
N THR A 341 -6.64 -3.03 -35.15
CA THR A 341 -5.54 -3.40 -36.04
C THR A 341 -4.22 -3.14 -35.33
N GLU A 342 -3.32 -4.14 -35.33
CA GLU A 342 -1.97 -4.00 -34.79
C GLU A 342 -1.13 -3.19 -35.80
N ARG A 343 -0.41 -2.16 -35.35
CA ARG A 343 0.32 -1.21 -36.21
C ARG A 343 1.80 -1.05 -35.85
N THR A 344 2.34 -1.75 -34.86
CA THR A 344 3.73 -1.56 -34.39
C THR A 344 4.76 -1.66 -35.50
N GLY A 345 4.58 -2.60 -36.43
CA GLY A 345 5.46 -2.73 -37.61
C GLY A 345 5.40 -1.54 -38.57
N GLU A 346 4.25 -0.88 -38.70
CA GLU A 346 4.06 0.30 -39.57
C GLU A 346 4.65 1.58 -38.95
N MET A 347 4.74 1.67 -37.62
CA MET A 347 5.30 2.84 -36.92
C MET A 347 6.83 2.98 -37.06
N GLY A 348 7.52 2.05 -37.74
CA GLY A 348 8.98 2.07 -37.94
C GLY A 348 9.82 1.72 -36.70
N LEU A 349 9.21 1.08 -35.69
CA LEU A 349 9.78 0.91 -34.34
C LEU A 349 10.82 -0.23 -34.20
N ASN A 350 11.25 -0.83 -35.32
CA ASN A 350 12.04 -2.07 -35.38
C ASN A 350 13.38 -2.03 -34.62
N ASN A 351 13.93 -0.85 -34.33
CA ASN A 351 15.24 -0.69 -33.70
C ASN A 351 15.21 -0.46 -32.16
N ARG A 352 14.03 -0.55 -31.49
CA ARG A 352 13.85 -0.40 -30.02
C ARG A 352 14.42 0.89 -29.36
N SER A 353 14.94 1.84 -30.14
CA SER A 353 15.64 3.02 -29.62
C SER A 353 14.71 4.05 -28.97
N ILE A 354 13.43 4.09 -29.34
CA ILE A 354 12.46 5.08 -28.85
C ILE A 354 11.60 4.45 -27.74
N PRO A 355 11.49 5.06 -26.54
CA PRO A 355 10.69 4.53 -25.44
C PRO A 355 9.21 4.91 -25.60
N PHE A 356 8.56 4.33 -26.61
CA PHE A 356 7.13 4.54 -26.88
C PHE A 356 6.24 3.68 -25.95
N ALA A 357 6.70 2.48 -25.60
CA ALA A 357 5.99 1.55 -24.72
C ALA A 357 6.03 2.06 -23.28
N ARG A 358 4.87 2.49 -22.74
CA ARG A 358 4.81 3.14 -21.42
C ARG A 358 3.65 2.69 -20.56
N PHE A 359 3.85 2.78 -19.26
CA PHE A 359 2.79 2.69 -18.25
C PHE A 359 2.60 4.03 -17.54
N GLY A 360 1.35 4.43 -17.35
CA GLY A 360 0.98 5.66 -16.63
C GLY A 360 1.30 6.95 -17.38
N ALA A 361 1.55 6.87 -18.70
CA ALA A 361 1.77 8.03 -19.55
C ALA A 361 0.45 8.71 -19.92
N ALA A 362 0.42 10.04 -19.87
CA ALA A 362 -0.70 10.81 -20.38
C ALA A 362 -0.60 10.95 -21.90
N ILE A 363 -1.74 11.01 -22.58
CA ILE A 363 -1.81 11.28 -24.02
C ILE A 363 -2.79 12.43 -24.27
N VAL A 364 -2.37 13.40 -25.07
CA VAL A 364 -3.17 14.58 -25.41
C VAL A 364 -3.38 14.60 -26.93
N PRO A 365 -4.63 14.68 -27.43
CA PRO A 365 -4.88 14.86 -28.86
C PRO A 365 -4.38 16.23 -29.31
N LEU A 366 -3.90 16.28 -30.54
CA LEU A 366 -3.66 17.48 -31.34
C LEU A 366 -4.29 17.21 -32.71
N SER A 367 -4.67 18.24 -33.46
CA SER A 367 -5.55 18.05 -34.64
C SER A 367 -5.13 16.95 -35.63
N ASN A 368 -3.82 16.78 -35.85
CA ASN A 368 -3.26 15.77 -36.75
C ASN A 368 -2.26 14.82 -36.05
N HIS A 369 -2.07 14.93 -34.72
CA HIS A 369 -0.99 14.25 -33.99
C HIS A 369 -1.41 13.90 -32.54
N PHE A 370 -0.61 13.10 -31.83
CA PHE A 370 -0.81 12.86 -30.39
C PHE A 370 0.47 13.14 -29.62
N LEU A 371 0.34 13.81 -28.47
CA LEU A 371 1.46 14.07 -27.58
C LEU A 371 1.43 13.08 -26.41
N LEU A 372 2.41 12.18 -26.35
CA LEU A 372 2.60 11.23 -25.25
C LEU A 372 3.57 11.81 -24.23
N ILE A 373 3.16 11.88 -22.97
CA ILE A 373 3.85 12.63 -21.90
C ILE A 373 4.08 11.74 -20.68
N GLY A 374 5.34 11.63 -20.26
CA GLY A 374 5.71 10.96 -19.01
C GLY A 374 5.46 9.46 -18.99
N GLY A 375 5.21 8.92 -17.80
CA GLY A 375 5.12 7.47 -17.56
C GLY A 375 6.48 6.77 -17.47
N VAL A 376 6.46 5.47 -17.21
CA VAL A 376 7.66 4.61 -17.11
C VAL A 376 7.74 3.63 -18.29
N THR A 377 8.96 3.32 -18.75
CA THR A 377 9.21 2.42 -19.91
C THR A 377 9.37 0.97 -19.45
N ASN A 378 9.37 0.02 -20.39
CA ASN A 378 9.58 -1.40 -20.13
C ASN A 378 11.02 -1.77 -19.73
N ASP A 379 12.02 -0.94 -20.04
CA ASP A 379 13.43 -1.34 -20.03
C ASP A 379 14.41 -0.35 -19.36
N ARG A 380 14.02 0.91 -19.10
CA ARG A 380 14.93 1.93 -18.54
C ARG A 380 14.22 3.07 -17.81
N ILE A 381 15.02 3.93 -17.19
CA ILE A 381 14.57 5.24 -16.69
C ILE A 381 14.58 6.24 -17.85
N THR A 382 13.42 6.84 -18.15
CA THR A 382 13.25 7.83 -19.21
C THR A 382 14.23 9.00 -19.09
N GLY A 383 14.99 9.29 -20.15
CA GLY A 383 15.83 10.49 -20.26
C GLY A 383 14.98 11.77 -20.43
N TRP A 384 15.53 12.94 -20.11
CA TRP A 384 14.79 14.21 -20.26
C TRP A 384 14.31 14.44 -21.70
N ASN A 385 15.16 14.14 -22.69
CA ASN A 385 14.85 14.27 -24.11
C ASN A 385 13.92 13.17 -24.64
N GLU A 386 13.57 12.19 -23.79
CA GLU A 386 12.64 11.12 -24.11
C GLU A 386 11.26 11.33 -23.43
N GLU A 387 11.11 12.28 -22.50
CA GLU A 387 9.88 12.47 -21.71
C GLU A 387 8.61 12.67 -22.55
N ILE A 388 8.75 13.36 -23.70
CA ILE A 388 7.63 13.74 -24.56
C ILE A 388 7.89 13.23 -25.98
N LEU A 389 6.94 12.45 -26.51
CA LEU A 389 6.95 11.95 -27.89
C LEU A 389 5.75 12.51 -28.66
N LEU A 390 5.97 12.84 -29.92
CA LEU A 390 4.93 13.18 -30.88
C LEU A 390 4.65 11.95 -31.75
N ILE A 391 3.37 11.67 -31.98
CA ILE A 391 2.87 10.51 -32.73
C ILE A 391 2.09 11.02 -33.94
N SER A 392 2.41 10.54 -35.13
CA SER A 392 1.60 10.70 -36.35
C SER A 392 0.89 9.39 -36.69
N LEU A 393 -0.40 9.50 -37.01
CA LEU A 393 -1.20 8.44 -37.65
C LEU A 393 -1.66 8.83 -39.07
N GLY A 394 -1.03 9.86 -39.66
CA GLY A 394 -1.27 10.25 -41.04
C GLY A 394 -0.71 9.23 -42.05
N PRO A 395 -0.64 9.60 -43.35
CA PRO A 395 -0.12 8.71 -44.39
C PRO A 395 1.30 8.17 -44.13
N GLU A 396 2.14 8.94 -43.43
CA GLU A 396 3.38 8.47 -42.80
C GLU A 396 3.14 8.31 -41.29
N ARG A 397 3.06 7.06 -40.82
CA ARG A 397 2.93 6.72 -39.40
C ARG A 397 4.31 6.73 -38.73
N TRP A 398 4.44 7.42 -37.59
CA TRP A 398 5.70 7.45 -36.83
C TRP A 398 5.50 7.88 -35.38
N ILE A 399 6.47 7.53 -34.52
CA ILE A 399 6.63 8.07 -33.17
C ILE A 399 8.03 8.68 -33.10
N ARG A 400 8.16 9.96 -32.73
CA ARG A 400 9.45 10.66 -32.68
C ARG A 400 9.54 11.56 -31.44
N PRO A 401 10.70 11.68 -30.77
CA PRO A 401 10.88 12.62 -29.66
C PRO A 401 10.82 14.08 -30.15
N VAL A 402 10.20 14.95 -29.34
CA VAL A 402 10.18 16.40 -29.59
C VAL A 402 11.51 17.04 -29.21
N GLN A 403 11.77 18.26 -29.69
CA GLN A 403 12.93 19.03 -29.23
C GLN A 403 12.62 19.67 -27.87
N MET A 404 13.13 19.06 -26.80
CA MET A 404 12.91 19.48 -25.42
C MET A 404 13.74 20.73 -25.05
N PRO A 405 13.22 21.63 -24.21
CA PRO A 405 13.99 22.76 -23.66
C PRO A 405 15.03 22.27 -22.64
N ALA A 406 15.88 23.18 -22.16
CA ALA A 406 16.85 22.86 -21.10
C ALA A 406 16.14 22.30 -19.85
N CYS A 407 16.67 21.21 -19.29
CA CYS A 407 16.05 20.51 -18.17
C CYS A 407 15.96 21.42 -16.93
N PRO A 408 14.78 21.66 -16.34
CA PRO A 408 14.65 22.43 -15.11
C PRO A 408 15.40 21.76 -13.94
N SER A 409 15.80 22.57 -12.95
CA SER A 409 16.32 22.08 -11.68
C SER A 409 15.40 22.53 -10.52
N PRO A 410 14.84 21.60 -9.72
CA PRO A 410 14.85 20.15 -9.93
C PRO A 410 14.07 19.74 -11.19
N ARG A 411 14.45 18.60 -11.80
CA ARG A 411 13.74 18.00 -12.94
C ARG A 411 12.31 17.61 -12.49
N PRO A 412 11.25 17.96 -13.23
CA PRO A 412 9.91 17.45 -12.96
C PRO A 412 9.85 15.95 -13.20
N LEU A 413 9.00 15.27 -12.43
CA LEU A 413 8.73 13.85 -12.56
C LEU A 413 7.33 13.65 -13.13
N PHE A 414 7.24 13.25 -14.40
CA PHE A 414 5.95 13.04 -15.07
C PHE A 414 5.34 11.66 -14.75
N VAL A 415 5.17 11.39 -13.45
CA VAL A 415 4.52 10.20 -12.89
C VAL A 415 3.24 10.62 -12.17
N GLY A 416 2.10 10.02 -12.56
CA GLY A 416 0.80 10.36 -12.02
C GLY A 416 0.40 11.82 -12.26
N ILE A 417 0.84 12.42 -13.37
CA ILE A 417 0.55 13.80 -13.73
C ILE A 417 -0.83 13.92 -14.39
N GLY A 418 -1.52 15.04 -14.19
CA GLY A 418 -2.66 15.43 -15.02
C GLY A 418 -2.17 16.21 -16.23
N ALA A 419 -2.61 15.85 -17.43
CA ALA A 419 -2.32 16.57 -18.67
C ALA A 419 -3.60 16.78 -19.47
N THR A 420 -3.81 17.99 -19.99
CA THR A 420 -4.92 18.30 -20.90
C THR A 420 -4.59 19.52 -21.76
N GLN A 421 -5.27 19.67 -22.90
CA GLN A 421 -5.18 20.88 -23.72
C GLN A 421 -6.17 21.93 -23.20
N ALA A 422 -5.73 23.18 -23.09
CA ALA A 422 -6.59 24.34 -22.83
C ALA A 422 -6.14 25.47 -23.78
N ASP A 423 -7.08 25.97 -24.58
CA ASP A 423 -6.82 26.88 -25.70
C ASP A 423 -5.71 26.33 -26.64
N ASP A 424 -4.67 27.11 -26.94
CA ASP A 424 -3.51 26.72 -27.76
C ASP A 424 -2.39 26.01 -26.97
N LYS A 425 -2.61 25.70 -25.69
CA LYS A 425 -1.59 25.23 -24.74
C LYS A 425 -1.92 23.86 -24.16
N ILE A 426 -0.88 23.18 -23.70
CA ILE A 426 -1.00 21.92 -22.96
C ILE A 426 -0.59 22.19 -21.51
N VAL A 427 -1.48 21.89 -20.57
CA VAL A 427 -1.27 22.17 -19.15
C VAL A 427 -0.96 20.88 -18.41
N LEU A 428 0.16 20.86 -17.69
CA LEU A 428 0.58 19.77 -16.83
C LEU A 428 0.49 20.16 -15.35
N VAL A 429 -0.24 19.36 -14.57
CA VAL A 429 -0.57 19.63 -13.16
C VAL A 429 -0.32 18.42 -12.27
N GLY A 430 0.25 18.70 -11.09
CA GLY A 430 0.57 17.67 -10.09
C GLY A 430 1.66 16.69 -10.52
N GLY A 431 1.56 15.46 -10.03
CA GLY A 431 2.55 14.39 -10.26
C GLY A 431 3.65 14.34 -9.19
N GLY A 432 4.25 13.16 -9.03
CA GLY A 432 5.26 12.89 -8.01
C GLY A 432 5.37 11.41 -7.62
N ALA A 433 6.36 11.11 -6.79
CA ALA A 433 6.70 9.76 -6.32
C ALA A 433 6.88 9.71 -4.80
N VAL A 434 6.64 8.56 -4.16
CA VAL A 434 7.09 8.27 -2.78
C VAL A 434 8.61 8.08 -2.76
N CYS A 435 9.18 7.63 -3.88
CA CYS A 435 10.59 7.29 -4.03
C CYS A 435 11.03 6.21 -3.03
N PHE A 436 10.23 5.16 -2.89
CA PHE A 436 10.45 4.07 -1.92
C PHE A 436 10.59 4.65 -0.48
N SER A 437 11.44 4.07 0.38
CA SER A 437 11.72 4.59 1.72
C SER A 437 12.56 5.89 1.75
N MET A 438 12.81 6.54 0.61
CA MET A 438 13.76 7.67 0.52
C MET A 438 13.11 9.04 0.75
N GLY A 439 11.77 9.09 0.80
CA GLY A 439 10.97 10.28 1.06
C GLY A 439 10.35 10.88 -0.20
N SER A 440 9.09 11.29 -0.10
CA SER A 440 8.26 11.71 -1.23
C SER A 440 8.82 12.92 -1.97
N PHE A 441 8.79 12.85 -3.29
CA PHE A 441 9.04 13.93 -4.22
C PHE A 441 7.72 14.36 -4.89
N TRP A 442 7.46 15.67 -4.89
CA TRP A 442 6.30 16.27 -5.55
C TRP A 442 6.78 17.26 -6.60
N ASN A 443 6.12 17.30 -7.76
CA ASN A 443 6.32 18.39 -8.71
C ASN A 443 5.84 19.69 -8.05
N ALA A 444 6.78 20.55 -7.64
CA ALA A 444 6.50 21.80 -6.93
C ALA A 444 5.80 22.87 -7.78
N LYS A 445 5.84 22.70 -9.11
CA LYS A 445 5.35 23.65 -10.11
C LYS A 445 4.31 22.97 -11.01
N SER A 446 3.42 23.77 -11.59
CA SER A 446 2.64 23.39 -12.77
C SER A 446 3.38 23.84 -14.03
N TYR A 447 3.03 23.33 -15.21
CA TYR A 447 3.72 23.66 -16.45
C TYR A 447 2.72 23.99 -17.56
N SER A 448 2.94 25.11 -18.24
CA SER A 448 2.28 25.47 -19.49
C SER A 448 3.22 25.15 -20.64
N LEU A 449 2.74 24.36 -21.61
CA LEU A 449 3.52 23.88 -22.74
C LEU A 449 2.94 24.46 -24.03
N ARG A 450 3.82 24.96 -24.89
CA ARG A 450 3.52 25.37 -26.26
C ARG A 450 4.33 24.49 -27.20
N LEU A 451 3.66 23.83 -28.14
CA LEU A 451 4.32 23.02 -29.17
C LEU A 451 4.25 23.80 -30.48
N ASP A 452 5.38 24.33 -30.94
CA ASP A 452 5.47 24.88 -32.29
C ASP A 452 5.75 23.73 -33.26
N TYR A 453 4.72 23.31 -34.00
CA TYR A 453 4.77 22.30 -35.05
C TYR A 453 3.97 22.81 -36.28
N GLU A 454 4.28 22.30 -37.48
CA GLU A 454 3.63 22.75 -38.71
C GLU A 454 2.15 22.33 -38.73
N GLN A 455 1.25 23.31 -38.56
CA GLN A 455 -0.19 23.17 -38.74
C GLN A 455 -0.59 23.70 -40.13
N GLU A 456 -1.14 22.84 -40.98
CA GLU A 456 -1.84 23.28 -42.19
C GLU A 456 -3.17 23.94 -41.79
N MET A 457 -3.20 25.28 -41.80
CA MET A 457 -4.26 26.10 -41.19
C MET A 457 -5.36 26.49 -42.19
N SER A 458 -6.62 26.61 -41.72
CA SER A 458 -7.63 27.43 -42.40
C SER A 458 -8.54 28.23 -41.44
N SER A 459 -8.04 29.41 -41.06
CA SER A 459 -8.76 30.71 -41.02
C SER A 459 -10.13 30.89 -40.29
N ALA A 460 -10.13 31.83 -39.33
CA ALA A 460 -10.95 33.08 -39.31
C ALA A 460 -11.81 33.37 -38.05
N SER A 461 -11.32 34.33 -37.26
CA SER A 461 -11.99 35.20 -36.26
C SER A 461 -13.12 36.06 -36.88
N PRO A 462 -14.10 36.67 -36.13
CA PRO A 462 -13.84 37.47 -34.91
C PRO A 462 -14.90 37.47 -33.77
N GLU A 463 -14.47 37.93 -32.58
CA GLU A 463 -15.34 38.31 -31.45
C GLU A 463 -15.59 39.83 -31.40
N GLU A 464 -16.77 40.24 -30.91
CA GLU A 464 -17.11 41.64 -30.57
C GLU A 464 -17.17 41.88 -29.06
N SER A 465 -16.88 43.12 -28.65
CA SER A 465 -16.71 43.56 -27.26
C SER A 465 -17.98 44.11 -26.58
N CYS A 466 -18.16 43.89 -25.27
CA CYS A 466 -18.51 44.99 -24.34
C CYS A 466 -18.46 44.66 -22.82
N GLY A 467 -17.64 45.43 -22.08
CA GLY A 467 -18.16 46.40 -21.09
C GLY A 467 -18.83 45.97 -19.77
N LYS A 468 -18.01 46.04 -18.70
CA LYS A 468 -18.24 46.80 -17.44
C LYS A 468 -19.04 46.24 -16.23
N GLU A 469 -18.27 46.14 -15.14
CA GLU A 469 -18.46 46.73 -13.79
C GLU A 469 -19.46 46.12 -12.78
N ALA A 470 -19.07 46.26 -11.50
CA ALA A 470 -19.61 45.58 -10.33
C ALA A 470 -20.21 46.57 -9.31
N ALA A 471 -20.95 46.06 -8.32
CA ALA A 471 -21.16 46.74 -7.03
C ALA A 471 -21.45 45.72 -5.91
N GLU A 472 -20.87 45.95 -4.74
CA GLU A 472 -21.03 45.15 -3.52
C GLU A 472 -22.25 45.60 -2.69
N MET A 473 -22.73 44.74 -1.77
CA MET A 473 -23.33 45.23 -0.51
C MET A 473 -23.24 44.21 0.63
N GLN A 474 -22.79 44.67 1.80
CA GLN A 474 -22.67 43.89 3.04
C GLN A 474 -23.98 43.91 3.86
N THR A 475 -24.18 42.98 4.82
CA THR A 475 -24.32 43.28 6.27
C THR A 475 -24.58 42.05 7.19
N ASN A 476 -24.31 42.23 8.48
CA ASN A 476 -24.12 41.24 9.59
C ASN A 476 -25.38 40.53 10.15
N GLY A 477 -25.18 39.46 10.97
CA GLY A 477 -26.25 38.90 11.83
C GLY A 477 -25.96 37.73 12.82
N SER A 478 -25.15 37.95 13.88
CA SER A 478 -25.28 37.44 15.28
C SER A 478 -25.36 35.93 15.68
N GLN A 479 -25.13 35.64 16.98
CA GLN A 479 -24.74 34.34 17.61
C GLN A 479 -25.83 33.63 18.47
N SER A 480 -25.61 32.35 18.88
CA SER A 480 -25.84 31.84 20.27
C SER A 480 -25.24 30.43 20.54
N ILE A 481 -25.06 30.04 21.83
CA ILE A 481 -24.28 28.88 22.36
C ILE A 481 -25.02 28.20 23.54
N VAL A 482 -24.94 26.86 23.75
CA VAL A 482 -25.27 26.16 25.04
C VAL A 482 -24.48 24.83 25.24
N GLU A 483 -24.19 24.45 26.51
CA GLU A 483 -23.49 23.22 27.02
C GLU A 483 -24.38 22.44 28.04
N GLY A 484 -24.10 21.24 28.63
CA GLY A 484 -23.00 20.24 28.57
C GLY A 484 -22.73 19.60 29.97
N SER A 485 -22.67 18.26 30.15
CA SER A 485 -22.42 17.61 31.48
C SER A 485 -21.95 16.13 31.48
N LYS A 486 -21.45 15.63 32.64
CA LYS A 486 -20.76 14.32 32.90
C LYS A 486 -21.22 13.63 34.23
N PRO A 487 -20.92 12.32 34.47
CA PRO A 487 -21.22 11.59 35.73
C PRO A 487 -20.01 11.19 36.64
N GLU A 488 -20.30 10.61 37.83
CA GLU A 488 -19.38 10.33 38.97
C GLU A 488 -18.94 8.85 39.18
N ASN A 489 -18.30 8.52 40.32
CA ASN A 489 -17.34 7.42 40.53
C ASN A 489 -17.44 6.73 41.93
N GLY A 490 -16.97 5.48 42.10
CA GLY A 490 -16.91 4.76 43.40
C GLY A 490 -16.10 3.45 43.36
N SER A 491 -15.45 3.03 44.47
CA SER A 491 -14.40 1.99 44.46
C SER A 491 -14.49 0.89 45.52
N SER A 492 -14.13 -0.34 45.12
CA SER A 492 -13.79 -1.49 45.97
C SER A 492 -12.88 -2.44 45.20
N SER A 493 -11.84 -3.03 45.81
CA SER A 493 -10.90 -3.91 45.08
C SER A 493 -11.53 -5.27 44.69
N PRO A 494 -11.26 -5.81 43.49
CA PRO A 494 -11.92 -7.00 42.97
C PRO A 494 -11.36 -8.29 43.57
N ALA A 495 -12.21 -9.30 43.69
CA ALA A 495 -11.80 -10.65 44.08
C ALA A 495 -11.04 -11.34 42.95
N ILE A 496 -9.87 -11.92 43.26
CA ILE A 496 -9.05 -12.66 42.29
C ILE A 496 -9.65 -14.05 42.04
N LYS A 497 -10.01 -14.35 40.80
CA LYS A 497 -10.58 -15.64 40.38
C LYS A 497 -9.47 -16.66 40.11
N GLN A 498 -9.51 -17.80 40.78
CA GLN A 498 -8.56 -18.89 40.49
C GLN A 498 -8.90 -19.54 39.14
N ILE A 499 -7.88 -19.83 38.33
CA ILE A 499 -8.02 -20.54 37.06
C ILE A 499 -8.32 -22.02 37.32
N GLY A 500 -9.29 -22.56 36.58
CA GLY A 500 -9.70 -23.96 36.68
C GLY A 500 -8.59 -24.92 36.26
N ARG A 501 -8.57 -26.10 36.90
CA ARG A 501 -7.71 -27.23 36.55
C ARG A 501 -8.56 -28.35 35.96
N THR A 502 -8.13 -28.95 34.84
CA THR A 502 -8.81 -30.10 34.23
C THR A 502 -7.80 -31.06 33.59
N THR A 503 -8.15 -32.33 33.53
CA THR A 503 -7.50 -33.30 32.64
C THR A 503 -8.14 -33.18 31.24
N VAL A 504 -7.38 -33.51 30.19
CA VAL A 504 -7.87 -33.63 28.80
C VAL A 504 -7.45 -35.01 28.27
N ARG A 505 -8.39 -35.73 27.67
CA ARG A 505 -8.22 -37.12 27.19
C ARG A 505 -8.42 -37.28 25.69
N THR A 506 -9.10 -36.35 25.01
CA THR A 506 -9.30 -36.38 23.55
C THR A 506 -9.00 -35.01 22.94
N LYS A 507 -8.83 -34.97 21.60
CA LYS A 507 -8.62 -33.71 20.87
C LYS A 507 -9.84 -32.79 21.00
N GLU A 508 -11.04 -33.35 20.95
CA GLU A 508 -12.31 -32.63 21.01
C GLU A 508 -12.52 -31.94 22.37
N GLU A 509 -12.05 -32.55 23.47
CA GLU A 509 -12.04 -31.91 24.79
C GLU A 509 -11.11 -30.68 24.81
N PHE A 510 -9.96 -30.72 24.12
CA PHE A 510 -9.07 -29.56 24.00
C PHE A 510 -9.63 -28.50 23.06
N ASP A 511 -10.15 -28.88 21.89
CA ASP A 511 -10.74 -27.96 20.92
C ASP A 511 -11.94 -27.19 21.55
N ALA A 512 -12.72 -27.84 22.42
CA ALA A 512 -13.75 -27.17 23.22
C ALA A 512 -13.18 -26.15 24.23
N ILE A 513 -12.03 -26.42 24.85
CA ILE A 513 -11.32 -25.47 25.73
C ILE A 513 -10.81 -24.27 24.92
N VAL A 514 -10.25 -24.51 23.73
CA VAL A 514 -9.78 -23.44 22.82
C VAL A 514 -10.96 -22.57 22.38
N ALA A 515 -12.08 -23.18 21.97
CA ALA A 515 -13.29 -22.48 21.57
C ALA A 515 -13.94 -21.66 22.72
N ALA A 516 -13.81 -22.11 23.97
CA ALA A 516 -14.31 -21.37 25.13
C ALA A 516 -13.53 -20.07 25.42
N GLY A 517 -12.33 -19.88 24.87
CA GLY A 517 -11.58 -18.62 24.96
C GLY A 517 -11.18 -18.20 26.38
N GLN A 518 -11.13 -19.13 27.33
CA GLN A 518 -10.74 -18.90 28.73
C GLN A 518 -9.44 -19.64 29.07
N PRO A 519 -8.55 -19.09 29.93
CA PRO A 519 -7.39 -19.81 30.43
C PRO A 519 -7.80 -21.01 31.28
N VAL A 520 -7.10 -22.13 31.09
CA VAL A 520 -7.30 -23.38 31.84
C VAL A 520 -5.95 -24.03 32.08
N ILE A 521 -5.73 -24.57 33.29
CA ILE A 521 -4.57 -25.41 33.58
C ILE A 521 -4.92 -26.85 33.24
N LEU A 522 -4.19 -27.43 32.29
CA LEU A 522 -4.30 -28.83 31.90
C LEU A 522 -3.35 -29.65 32.79
N THR A 523 -3.88 -30.71 33.40
CA THR A 523 -3.14 -31.61 34.28
C THR A 523 -2.99 -33.00 33.65
N ASP A 524 -2.03 -33.77 34.17
CA ASP A 524 -1.84 -35.19 33.83
C ASP A 524 -1.50 -35.44 32.35
N LEU A 525 -0.95 -34.43 31.67
CA LEU A 525 -0.46 -34.52 30.29
C LEU A 525 0.98 -35.06 30.25
N ASP A 526 1.22 -36.02 29.37
CA ASP A 526 2.57 -36.50 29.06
C ASP A 526 3.29 -35.49 28.15
N ILE A 527 4.03 -34.56 28.76
CA ILE A 527 4.91 -33.62 28.06
C ILE A 527 6.34 -34.15 27.83
N GLY A 528 6.54 -35.47 28.00
CA GLY A 528 7.84 -36.13 27.89
C GLY A 528 8.70 -36.05 29.17
N PRO A 529 9.85 -36.76 29.20
CA PRO A 529 10.72 -36.87 30.37
C PRO A 529 11.42 -35.57 30.79
N CYS A 530 11.20 -34.44 30.08
CA CYS A 530 11.77 -33.13 30.41
C CYS A 530 11.52 -32.71 31.87
N VAL A 531 10.37 -33.05 32.46
CA VAL A 531 9.99 -32.69 33.83
C VAL A 531 10.99 -33.23 34.86
N ASP A 532 11.43 -34.48 34.69
CA ASP A 532 12.44 -35.11 35.55
C ASP A 532 13.86 -34.74 35.13
N LEU A 533 14.12 -34.69 33.82
CA LEU A 533 15.47 -34.57 33.27
C LEU A 533 16.06 -33.16 33.39
N TRP A 534 15.27 -32.08 33.20
CA TRP A 534 15.78 -30.72 32.98
C TRP A 534 16.25 -30.00 34.26
N THR A 535 17.12 -30.67 35.02
CA THR A 535 18.00 -30.08 36.04
C THR A 535 18.94 -29.04 35.44
N PRO A 536 19.45 -28.07 36.22
CA PRO A 536 20.50 -27.14 35.77
C PRO A 536 21.71 -27.85 35.16
N GLU A 537 22.14 -28.95 35.77
CA GLU A 537 23.28 -29.78 35.36
C GLU A 537 23.02 -30.49 34.01
N TYR A 538 21.80 -31.01 33.83
CA TYR A 538 21.40 -31.65 32.58
C TYR A 538 21.22 -30.64 31.44
N LEU A 539 20.58 -29.49 31.71
CA LEU A 539 20.47 -28.41 30.74
C LEU A 539 21.86 -27.94 30.29
N LEU A 540 22.79 -27.78 31.23
CA LEU A 540 24.19 -27.42 30.96
C LEU A 540 24.89 -28.46 30.08
N SER A 541 24.71 -29.75 30.35
CA SER A 541 25.33 -30.83 29.56
C SER A 541 24.75 -30.98 28.16
N ARG A 542 23.46 -30.71 27.96
CA ARG A 542 22.77 -30.85 26.66
C ARG A 542 22.84 -29.61 25.77
N ILE A 543 22.89 -28.41 26.36
CA ILE A 543 23.03 -27.14 25.62
C ILE A 543 24.50 -26.81 25.35
N GLY A 544 25.40 -27.21 26.26
CA GLY A 544 26.82 -26.89 26.24
C GLY A 544 27.12 -25.56 26.96
N ALA A 545 28.13 -25.56 27.82
CA ALA A 545 28.49 -24.41 28.64
C ALA A 545 28.83 -23.16 27.81
N ASP A 546 29.60 -23.33 26.74
CA ASP A 546 30.10 -22.24 25.89
C ASP A 546 29.06 -21.68 24.90
N ARG A 547 27.82 -22.19 24.90
CA ARG A 547 26.80 -21.69 23.97
C ARG A 547 26.44 -20.24 24.33
N PRO A 548 26.58 -19.26 23.41
CA PRO A 548 26.20 -17.89 23.70
C PRO A 548 24.67 -17.75 23.78
N VAL A 549 24.20 -17.09 24.84
CA VAL A 549 22.79 -16.72 25.05
C VAL A 549 22.66 -15.23 25.32
N ILE A 550 21.47 -14.68 25.07
CA ILE A 550 21.11 -13.31 25.44
C ILE A 550 20.05 -13.41 26.53
N VAL A 551 20.35 -12.83 27.69
CA VAL A 551 19.46 -12.82 28.86
C VAL A 551 19.10 -11.40 29.24
N HIS A 552 17.93 -11.23 29.84
CA HIS A 552 17.53 -9.98 30.48
C HIS A 552 18.10 -10.01 31.89
N SER A 553 18.90 -9.01 32.26
CA SER A 553 19.42 -8.84 33.61
C SER A 553 18.79 -7.61 34.25
N CYS A 554 18.24 -7.77 35.45
CA CYS A 554 17.57 -6.71 36.20
C CYS A 554 18.17 -6.61 37.61
N PRO A 555 18.46 -5.41 38.14
CA PRO A 555 18.91 -5.23 39.52
C PRO A 555 17.74 -5.20 40.53
N THR A 556 16.51 -5.49 40.08
CA THR A 556 15.30 -5.50 40.91
C THR A 556 14.44 -6.73 40.60
N SER A 557 13.61 -7.14 41.56
CA SER A 557 12.74 -8.33 41.47
C SER A 557 11.60 -8.27 40.45
N ARG A 558 11.49 -7.18 39.68
CA ARG A 558 10.53 -7.00 38.59
C ARG A 558 11.16 -6.23 37.43
N MET A 559 10.94 -6.71 36.21
CA MET A 559 11.28 -5.99 34.98
C MET A 559 10.10 -5.11 34.51
N THR A 560 10.39 -3.91 33.99
CA THR A 560 9.41 -3.01 33.38
C THR A 560 9.98 -2.29 32.16
N PHE A 561 9.17 -2.16 31.11
CA PHE A 561 9.49 -1.33 29.95
C PHE A 561 9.30 0.16 30.20
N GLN A 562 8.52 0.56 31.22
CA GLN A 562 8.23 1.97 31.51
C GLN A 562 9.49 2.79 31.83
N THR A 563 10.36 2.24 32.69
CA THR A 563 11.67 2.82 33.02
C THR A 563 12.83 2.07 32.36
N LYS A 564 12.54 0.96 31.67
CA LYS A 564 13.52 0.05 31.05
C LYS A 564 14.62 -0.36 32.04
N ASN A 565 14.22 -0.83 33.22
CA ASN A 565 15.09 -1.15 34.35
C ASN A 565 15.90 -2.46 34.18
N PHE A 566 16.13 -2.92 32.97
CA PHE A 566 16.85 -4.15 32.67
C PHE A 566 17.74 -3.99 31.43
N SER A 567 18.80 -4.78 31.37
CA SER A 567 19.76 -4.81 30.26
C SER A 567 19.74 -6.15 29.53
N TYR A 568 20.16 -6.16 28.27
CA TYR A 568 20.40 -7.38 27.52
C TYR A 568 21.87 -7.78 27.70
N LEU A 569 22.11 -8.83 28.46
CA LEU A 569 23.44 -9.39 28.71
C LEU A 569 23.67 -10.57 27.77
N LYS A 570 24.73 -10.49 26.95
CA LYS A 570 25.23 -11.64 26.19
C LYS A 570 26.27 -12.36 27.03
N GLN A 571 26.03 -13.63 27.34
CA GLN A 571 26.94 -14.47 28.12
C GLN A 571 26.89 -15.93 27.67
N ASN A 572 27.80 -16.75 28.18
CA ASN A 572 27.78 -18.19 27.94
C ASN A 572 26.67 -18.85 28.77
N PHE A 573 26.11 -19.95 28.28
CA PHE A 573 25.01 -20.64 28.95
C PHE A 573 25.42 -21.21 30.32
N GLY A 574 26.68 -21.62 30.47
CA GLY A 574 27.23 -22.05 31.76
C GLY A 574 27.22 -20.95 32.83
N ASP A 575 27.67 -19.75 32.47
CA ASP A 575 27.65 -18.59 33.37
C ASP A 575 26.19 -18.22 33.71
N PHE A 576 25.30 -18.20 32.73
CA PHE A 576 23.87 -17.97 32.97
C PHE A 576 23.24 -18.98 33.95
N ILE A 577 23.49 -20.27 33.77
CA ILE A 577 22.94 -21.31 34.65
C ILE A 577 23.49 -21.19 36.07
N LYS A 578 24.79 -20.89 36.22
CA LYS A 578 25.42 -20.62 37.50
C LYS A 578 24.82 -19.39 38.19
N ASP A 579 24.67 -18.29 37.48
CA ASP A 579 24.19 -17.03 38.05
C ASP A 579 22.70 -17.09 38.39
N VAL A 580 21.87 -17.74 37.57
CA VAL A 580 20.43 -17.90 37.84
C VAL A 580 20.17 -18.86 39.01
N THR A 581 20.95 -19.93 39.14
CA THR A 581 20.88 -20.84 40.31
C THR A 581 21.44 -20.22 41.60
N ALA A 582 22.30 -19.21 41.50
CA ALA A 582 22.75 -18.39 42.63
C ALA A 582 21.74 -17.29 43.03
N GLY A 583 20.50 -17.31 42.52
CA GLY A 583 19.46 -16.32 42.81
C GLY A 583 19.54 -15.05 41.97
N GLY A 584 20.34 -15.04 40.90
CA GLY A 584 20.46 -13.90 39.99
C GLY A 584 19.13 -13.58 39.31
N GLN A 585 18.75 -12.30 39.29
CA GLN A 585 17.51 -11.76 38.68
C GLN A 585 17.62 -11.70 37.15
N LEU A 586 17.79 -12.89 36.56
CA LEU A 586 18.05 -13.13 35.15
C LEU A 586 16.87 -13.83 34.48
N TYR A 587 16.64 -13.50 33.21
CA TYR A 587 15.57 -14.12 32.42
C TYR A 587 16.00 -14.38 30.96
N LEU A 588 16.01 -15.65 30.60
CA LEU A 588 16.17 -16.13 29.22
C LEU A 588 14.80 -16.37 28.60
N ARG A 589 14.51 -15.65 27.51
CA ARG A 589 13.62 -16.10 26.43
C ARG A 589 14.52 -16.48 25.28
N SER A 590 14.59 -17.75 24.90
CA SER A 590 15.41 -18.14 23.75
C SER A 590 14.89 -17.49 22.45
N VAL A 591 15.82 -17.15 21.56
CA VAL A 591 15.55 -16.68 20.19
C VAL A 591 16.09 -17.71 19.18
N ALA A 592 15.69 -17.61 17.91
CA ALA A 592 16.19 -18.50 16.88
C ALA A 592 17.72 -18.41 16.73
N SER A 593 18.37 -19.57 16.72
CA SER A 593 19.82 -19.74 16.62
C SER A 593 20.40 -19.22 15.31
N THR A 594 19.60 -19.27 14.24
CA THR A 594 19.94 -18.74 12.92
C THR A 594 18.96 -17.64 12.52
N GLN A 595 19.51 -16.48 12.16
CA GLN A 595 18.77 -15.29 11.72
C GLN A 595 17.55 -14.93 12.63
N PRO A 596 17.76 -14.58 13.91
CA PRO A 596 16.68 -14.27 14.88
C PRO A 596 15.79 -13.07 14.52
N ALA A 597 16.13 -12.27 13.50
CA ALA A 597 15.27 -11.22 12.95
C ALA A 597 14.39 -11.69 11.76
N LYS A 598 14.46 -12.97 11.40
CA LYS A 598 13.76 -13.58 10.25
C LYS A 598 12.94 -14.82 10.63
N HIS A 599 13.40 -15.62 11.59
CA HIS A 599 12.77 -16.89 11.92
C HIS A 599 12.24 -16.91 13.37
N PRO A 600 11.01 -17.40 13.60
CA PRO A 600 10.52 -17.67 14.95
C PRO A 600 11.37 -18.76 15.61
N THR A 601 11.45 -18.72 16.93
CA THR A 601 12.20 -19.71 17.72
C THR A 601 11.51 -21.05 17.67
N GLN A 602 12.24 -22.15 17.46
CA GLN A 602 11.69 -23.50 17.44
C GLN A 602 12.60 -24.42 18.24
N LEU A 603 12.11 -24.92 19.39
CA LEU A 603 12.88 -25.78 20.31
C LEU A 603 13.60 -26.94 19.56
N SER A 604 12.92 -27.56 18.61
CA SER A 604 13.44 -28.65 17.77
C SER A 604 14.60 -28.28 16.85
N LYS A 605 14.72 -27.01 16.43
CA LYS A 605 15.82 -26.52 15.59
C LYS A 605 16.92 -25.86 16.42
N ASP A 606 16.54 -25.10 17.44
CA ASP A 606 17.45 -24.28 18.23
C ASP A 606 18.14 -25.08 19.35
N PHE A 607 17.44 -26.07 19.92
CA PHE A 607 17.90 -26.95 20.98
C PHE A 607 17.53 -28.43 20.68
N PRO A 608 17.98 -29.01 19.56
CA PRO A 608 17.60 -30.35 19.14
C PRO A 608 17.92 -31.43 20.19
N SER A 609 18.98 -31.22 20.98
CA SER A 609 19.38 -32.07 22.11
C SER A 609 18.43 -32.02 23.31
N LEU A 610 17.57 -31.01 23.44
CA LEU A 610 16.52 -30.95 24.47
C LEU A 610 15.14 -31.32 23.90
N ALA A 611 14.92 -31.07 22.61
CA ALA A 611 13.65 -31.34 21.95
C ALA A 611 13.26 -32.83 21.90
N THR A 612 14.20 -33.76 22.09
CA THR A 612 13.89 -35.19 22.25
C THR A 612 13.23 -35.53 23.59
N ASP A 613 13.34 -34.63 24.57
CA ASP A 613 12.90 -34.86 25.94
C ASP A 613 11.53 -34.20 26.21
N PHE A 614 11.11 -33.28 25.33
CA PHE A 614 9.86 -32.54 25.41
C PHE A 614 8.95 -32.89 24.24
N ARG A 615 7.69 -33.22 24.54
CA ARG A 615 6.64 -33.41 23.53
C ARG A 615 5.36 -32.69 23.95
N LEU A 616 4.49 -32.41 22.97
CA LEU A 616 3.08 -32.17 23.24
C LEU A 616 2.33 -33.46 22.89
N PRO A 617 1.39 -33.94 23.71
CA PRO A 617 0.59 -35.13 23.40
C PRO A 617 -0.43 -34.82 22.29
N ASP A 618 -0.85 -35.84 21.55
CA ASP A 618 -1.74 -35.71 20.37
C ASP A 618 -3.10 -35.06 20.68
N VAL A 619 -3.56 -35.09 21.94
CA VAL A 619 -4.76 -34.35 22.38
C VAL A 619 -4.62 -32.82 22.22
N LEU A 620 -3.39 -32.32 22.07
CA LEU A 620 -3.09 -30.91 21.77
C LEU A 620 -2.70 -30.69 20.30
N SER A 621 -3.10 -31.57 19.37
CA SER A 621 -2.58 -31.51 17.99
C SER A 621 -2.83 -30.16 17.29
N ALA A 622 -3.91 -29.44 17.64
CA ALA A 622 -4.19 -28.08 17.16
C ALA A 622 -3.03 -27.09 17.43
N VAL A 623 -2.32 -27.26 18.57
CA VAL A 623 -1.11 -26.48 18.91
C VAL A 623 0.04 -26.79 17.95
N THR A 624 0.22 -28.07 17.59
CA THR A 624 1.29 -28.51 16.69
C THR A 624 0.99 -28.22 15.21
N GLU A 625 -0.28 -28.33 14.81
CA GLU A 625 -0.78 -28.06 13.46
C GLU A 625 -0.63 -26.57 13.12
N GLY A 626 -0.99 -25.67 14.04
CA GLY A 626 -0.87 -24.21 13.88
C GLY A 626 0.47 -23.60 14.33
N ALA A 627 1.47 -24.42 14.67
CA ALA A 627 2.64 -24.01 15.45
C ALA A 627 3.43 -22.84 14.82
N HIS A 628 3.62 -21.77 15.58
CA HIS A 628 4.38 -20.59 15.18
C HIS A 628 5.78 -20.55 15.81
N SER A 629 5.86 -20.64 17.14
CA SER A 629 7.15 -20.59 17.87
C SER A 629 7.11 -21.40 19.16
N SER A 630 8.25 -21.96 19.56
CA SER A 630 8.41 -22.70 20.82
C SER A 630 9.66 -22.26 21.61
N PRO A 631 9.65 -21.06 22.24
CA PRO A 631 10.79 -20.58 23.01
C PRO A 631 10.93 -21.27 24.37
N LEU A 632 12.15 -21.69 24.68
CA LEU A 632 12.61 -22.05 26.01
C LEU A 632 12.64 -20.80 26.91
N ARG A 633 12.09 -20.93 28.12
CA ARG A 633 12.01 -19.88 29.14
C ARG A 633 12.76 -20.37 30.38
N ILE A 634 13.77 -19.63 30.83
CA ILE A 634 14.46 -19.89 32.12
C ILE A 634 14.49 -18.58 32.89
N SER A 635 13.97 -18.57 34.12
CA SER A 635 13.85 -17.37 34.98
C SER A 635 14.40 -17.64 36.36
N GLY A 636 15.22 -16.72 36.87
CA GLY A 636 15.55 -16.59 38.29
C GLY A 636 14.41 -15.94 39.08
N PRO A 637 14.64 -15.41 40.30
CA PRO A 637 13.61 -14.77 41.14
C PRO A 637 13.26 -13.36 40.64
N VAL A 638 12.74 -13.25 39.41
CA VAL A 638 12.38 -11.99 38.75
C VAL A 638 11.02 -12.07 38.05
N THR A 639 10.18 -11.06 38.31
CA THR A 639 8.82 -10.94 37.78
C THR A 639 8.85 -10.24 36.42
N LEU A 640 8.14 -10.78 35.43
CA LEU A 640 7.99 -10.13 34.12
C LEU A 640 6.95 -9.00 34.15
N TRP A 641 7.11 -8.01 33.27
CA TRP A 641 6.07 -7.01 33.03
C TRP A 641 4.76 -7.66 32.55
N LEU A 642 3.65 -6.99 32.80
CA LEU A 642 2.34 -7.39 32.26
C LEU A 642 2.35 -7.16 30.74
N HIS A 643 2.03 -8.19 29.96
CA HIS A 643 1.97 -8.14 28.50
C HIS A 643 0.82 -8.98 27.96
N TYR A 644 0.41 -8.78 26.71
CA TYR A 644 -0.41 -9.73 25.99
C TYR A 644 0.36 -10.23 24.76
N ASP A 645 0.00 -11.44 24.31
CA ASP A 645 0.44 -12.00 23.03
C ASP A 645 -0.78 -12.08 22.08
N VAL A 646 -0.55 -11.96 20.77
CA VAL A 646 -1.64 -11.97 19.77
C VAL A 646 -1.99 -13.41 19.35
N LEU A 647 -1.02 -14.32 19.46
CA LEU A 647 -1.23 -15.75 19.27
C LEU A 647 -1.68 -16.43 20.58
N ALA A 648 -2.53 -17.46 20.45
CA ALA A 648 -2.74 -18.42 21.52
C ALA A 648 -1.43 -19.08 21.92
N ASN A 649 -1.28 -19.41 23.21
CA ASN A 649 -0.11 -20.14 23.68
C ASN A 649 -0.43 -21.16 24.78
N VAL A 650 0.37 -22.22 24.84
CA VAL A 650 0.44 -23.13 25.98
C VAL A 650 1.77 -22.91 26.68
N LEU A 651 1.72 -22.64 27.99
CA LEU A 651 2.90 -22.55 28.86
C LEU A 651 3.06 -23.88 29.60
N CYS A 652 4.00 -24.70 29.14
CA CYS A 652 4.36 -25.97 29.76
C CYS A 652 5.38 -25.72 30.86
N GLN A 653 4.98 -25.90 32.13
CA GLN A 653 5.84 -25.68 33.29
C GLN A 653 6.65 -26.96 33.56
N ILE A 654 7.97 -26.89 33.36
CA ILE A 654 8.84 -28.09 33.37
C ILE A 654 9.56 -28.23 34.72
N ARG A 655 10.08 -27.13 35.28
CA ARG A 655 10.76 -27.13 36.58
C ARG A 655 10.43 -25.90 37.41
N GLY A 656 10.30 -26.11 38.72
CA GLY A 656 9.96 -25.11 39.73
C GLY A 656 8.50 -24.63 39.65
N ALA A 657 8.04 -23.92 40.67
CA ALA A 657 6.71 -23.31 40.72
C ALA A 657 6.68 -21.86 40.18
N LYS A 658 5.54 -21.47 39.60
CA LYS A 658 5.33 -20.14 39.04
C LYS A 658 3.87 -19.70 39.18
N ARG A 659 3.65 -18.48 39.66
CA ARG A 659 2.35 -17.81 39.59
C ARG A 659 2.24 -17.00 38.31
N LEU A 660 1.06 -17.02 37.71
CA LEU A 660 0.67 -16.07 36.69
C LEU A 660 -0.58 -15.31 37.17
N ARG A 661 -0.56 -14.00 36.98
CA ARG A 661 -1.75 -13.16 37.08
C ARG A 661 -2.18 -12.77 35.68
N LEU A 662 -3.43 -13.07 35.33
CA LEU A 662 -4.01 -12.89 34.02
C LEU A 662 -5.24 -11.97 34.09
N TYR A 663 -5.60 -11.36 32.98
CA TYR A 663 -6.79 -10.54 32.83
C TYR A 663 -7.44 -10.82 31.47
N PRO A 664 -8.79 -10.86 31.39
CA PRO A 664 -9.50 -11.03 30.12
C PRO A 664 -9.24 -9.84 29.18
N PRO A 665 -9.32 -10.01 27.85
CA PRO A 665 -9.10 -8.94 26.88
C PRO A 665 -9.96 -7.68 27.12
N GLY A 666 -11.17 -7.83 27.67
CA GLY A 666 -12.05 -6.71 28.01
C GLY A 666 -11.49 -5.74 29.06
N ASP A 667 -10.50 -6.15 29.87
CA ASP A 667 -9.85 -5.29 30.86
C ASP A 667 -8.77 -4.38 30.26
N VAL A 668 -8.45 -4.48 28.96
CA VAL A 668 -7.31 -3.77 28.33
C VAL A 668 -7.29 -2.25 28.62
N ALA A 669 -8.46 -1.61 28.68
CA ALA A 669 -8.61 -0.18 29.00
C ALA A 669 -8.25 0.18 30.45
N LEU A 670 -8.28 -0.78 31.37
CA LEU A 670 -7.94 -0.62 32.79
C LEU A 670 -6.45 -0.89 33.06
N LEU A 671 -5.75 -1.52 32.13
CA LEU A 671 -4.39 -2.02 32.31
C LEU A 671 -3.30 -1.07 31.78
N ALA A 672 -3.64 0.15 31.36
CA ALA A 672 -2.69 1.22 31.01
C ALA A 672 -1.61 0.82 29.97
N TYR A 673 -2.03 0.16 28.90
CA TYR A 673 -1.20 -0.09 27.72
C TYR A 673 -0.96 1.20 26.91
N PRO A 674 0.30 1.56 26.58
CA PRO A 674 0.59 2.62 25.63
C PRO A 674 0.05 2.29 24.22
N PRO A 675 -0.33 3.29 23.39
CA PRO A 675 -0.83 3.05 22.03
C PRO A 675 0.16 2.24 21.18
N GLY A 676 -0.26 1.06 20.72
CA GLY A 676 0.57 0.16 19.91
C GLY A 676 1.68 -0.58 20.67
N ALA A 677 1.59 -0.66 22.01
CA ALA A 677 2.51 -1.45 22.82
C ALA A 677 1.79 -2.66 23.46
N SER A 678 2.36 -3.84 23.29
CA SER A 678 1.87 -5.10 23.89
C SER A 678 2.28 -5.29 25.36
N SER A 679 2.93 -4.30 25.97
CA SER A 679 3.37 -4.30 27.37
C SER A 679 2.80 -3.12 28.14
N SER A 680 2.32 -3.38 29.35
CA SER A 680 1.64 -2.42 30.21
C SER A 680 2.63 -1.70 31.15
N ASN A 681 2.30 -0.45 31.49
CA ASN A 681 3.03 0.34 32.48
C ASN A 681 2.59 0.08 33.94
N ILE A 682 1.59 -0.77 34.20
CA ILE A 682 1.07 -0.99 35.55
C ILE A 682 1.83 -2.12 36.27
N ASP A 683 2.00 -1.97 37.58
CA ASP A 683 2.34 -3.11 38.43
C ASP A 683 1.06 -3.70 39.01
N VAL A 684 0.77 -4.96 38.67
CA VAL A 684 -0.39 -5.67 39.21
C VAL A 684 -0.10 -6.39 40.53
N TYR A 685 1.15 -6.34 41.00
CA TYR A 685 1.59 -6.91 42.28
C TYR A 685 2.06 -5.84 43.29
N ALA A 686 2.17 -4.57 42.89
CA ALA A 686 2.60 -3.51 43.80
C ALA A 686 1.61 -3.31 44.96
N PRO A 687 2.11 -2.95 46.16
CA PRO A 687 1.30 -2.44 47.26
C PRO A 687 0.39 -1.28 46.82
N ALA A 688 -0.76 -1.15 47.49
CA ALA A 688 -1.76 -0.15 47.12
C ALA A 688 -1.23 1.28 47.22
N ASP A 689 -0.31 1.57 48.14
CA ASP A 689 0.34 2.85 48.38
C ASP A 689 1.40 3.23 47.31
N GLU A 690 2.03 2.24 46.66
CA GLU A 690 2.95 2.47 45.52
C GLU A 690 2.19 2.81 44.22
N LEU A 691 0.92 2.42 44.11
CA LEU A 691 0.07 2.74 42.96
C LEU A 691 -0.44 4.18 43.00
N SER A 692 -0.56 4.83 41.84
CA SER A 692 -1.28 6.10 41.75
C SER A 692 -2.79 5.91 42.05
N PRO A 693 -3.51 6.96 42.50
CA PRO A 693 -4.96 6.88 42.71
C PRO A 693 -5.74 6.38 41.48
N ALA A 694 -5.30 6.77 40.29
CA ALA A 694 -5.89 6.32 39.02
C ALA A 694 -5.65 4.82 38.75
N GLN A 695 -4.41 4.33 38.97
CA GLN A 695 -4.10 2.91 38.84
C GLN A 695 -4.87 2.06 39.86
N ARG A 696 -4.98 2.51 41.11
CA ARG A 696 -5.84 1.86 42.13
C ARG A 696 -7.29 1.76 41.67
N ALA A 697 -7.86 2.85 41.15
CA ALA A 697 -9.25 2.88 40.68
C ALA A 697 -9.49 2.03 39.42
N ALA A 698 -8.50 1.94 38.53
CA ALA A 698 -8.57 1.08 37.35
C ALA A 698 -8.48 -0.41 37.72
N LEU A 699 -7.49 -0.79 38.54
CA LEU A 699 -7.37 -2.16 39.06
C LEU A 699 -8.54 -2.55 39.99
N ALA A 700 -9.19 -1.58 40.64
CA ALA A 700 -10.42 -1.83 41.40
C ALA A 700 -11.60 -2.31 40.53
N ARG A 701 -11.52 -2.13 39.20
CA ARG A 701 -12.57 -2.51 38.23
C ARG A 701 -12.18 -3.66 37.31
N ALA A 702 -10.96 -4.16 37.42
CA ALA A 702 -10.44 -5.25 36.61
C ALA A 702 -10.91 -6.61 37.16
N HIS A 703 -10.78 -7.65 36.35
CA HIS A 703 -11.20 -9.02 36.64
C HIS A 703 -9.96 -9.94 36.71
N PRO A 704 -9.10 -9.80 37.74
CA PRO A 704 -7.88 -10.58 37.83
C PRO A 704 -8.16 -12.07 38.00
N HIS A 705 -7.49 -12.86 37.17
CA HIS A 705 -7.38 -14.30 37.31
C HIS A 705 -5.98 -14.70 37.79
N GLU A 706 -5.85 -15.82 38.50
CA GLU A 706 -4.56 -16.33 38.96
C GLU A 706 -4.41 -17.83 38.68
N ALA A 707 -3.25 -18.21 38.16
CA ALA A 707 -2.84 -19.59 37.93
C ALA A 707 -1.56 -19.89 38.73
N PHE A 708 -1.55 -21.02 39.42
CA PHE A 708 -0.35 -21.58 40.06
C PHE A 708 0.07 -22.83 39.30
N LEU A 709 1.24 -22.78 38.65
CA LEU A 709 1.77 -23.88 37.85
C LEU A 709 2.87 -24.63 38.61
N ARG A 710 2.72 -25.94 38.63
CA ARG A 710 3.69 -26.93 39.14
C ARG A 710 4.41 -27.61 37.97
N PRO A 711 5.55 -28.29 38.19
CA PRO A 711 6.15 -29.17 37.20
C PRO A 711 5.12 -30.16 36.62
N GLY A 712 5.01 -30.21 35.30
CA GLY A 712 4.02 -31.01 34.56
C GLY A 712 2.72 -30.28 34.20
N ASP A 713 2.41 -29.12 34.81
CA ASP A 713 1.22 -28.34 34.47
C ASP A 713 1.39 -27.63 33.11
N VAL A 714 0.35 -27.63 32.29
CA VAL A 714 0.29 -26.88 31.03
C VAL A 714 -0.83 -25.84 31.10
N LEU A 715 -0.50 -24.55 31.10
CA LEU A 715 -1.49 -23.48 31.08
C LEU A 715 -1.83 -23.09 29.65
N PHE A 716 -3.09 -23.24 29.25
CA PHE A 716 -3.62 -22.59 28.06
C PHE A 716 -3.85 -21.09 28.32
N ILE A 717 -3.33 -20.24 27.43
CA ILE A 717 -3.53 -18.79 27.40
C ILE A 717 -4.14 -18.44 26.03
N PRO A 718 -5.42 -18.03 25.97
CA PRO A 718 -6.06 -17.60 24.73
C PRO A 718 -5.48 -16.26 24.22
N PRO A 719 -5.72 -15.90 22.94
CA PRO A 719 -5.28 -14.63 22.36
C PRO A 719 -5.67 -13.41 23.20
N ALA A 720 -4.79 -12.40 23.21
CA ALA A 720 -5.00 -11.10 23.88
C ALA A 720 -5.22 -11.15 25.41
N TRP A 721 -5.13 -12.31 26.08
CA TRP A 721 -5.14 -12.36 27.54
C TRP A 721 -3.86 -11.75 28.12
N SER A 722 -4.02 -10.61 28.80
CA SER A 722 -2.94 -9.90 29.47
C SER A 722 -2.44 -10.72 30.65
N HIS A 723 -1.15 -11.02 30.71
CA HIS A 723 -0.55 -11.87 31.73
C HIS A 723 0.84 -11.43 32.19
N THR A 724 1.18 -11.75 33.44
CA THR A 724 2.52 -11.59 34.03
C THR A 724 2.87 -12.82 34.84
N ALA A 725 4.13 -13.26 34.73
CA ALA A 725 4.67 -14.38 35.49
C ALA A 725 5.56 -13.90 36.63
N ARG A 726 5.28 -14.41 37.84
CA ARG A 726 6.10 -14.29 39.04
C ARG A 726 6.58 -15.70 39.44
N PRO A 727 7.89 -16.00 39.38
CA PRO A 727 8.45 -17.22 39.95
C PRO A 727 8.21 -17.28 41.47
N ASP A 728 7.81 -18.45 41.96
CA ASP A 728 7.64 -18.72 43.41
C ASP A 728 8.87 -19.45 44.01
N GLU A 729 9.76 -19.95 43.15
CA GLU A 729 11.03 -20.62 43.48
C GLU A 729 12.21 -19.93 42.77
N ASP A 730 13.43 -20.18 43.24
CA ASP A 730 14.66 -19.51 42.76
C ASP A 730 14.94 -19.70 41.27
N VAL A 731 14.60 -20.87 40.70
CA VAL A 731 14.77 -21.16 39.28
C VAL A 731 13.53 -21.84 38.72
N SER A 732 12.97 -21.28 37.65
CA SER A 732 11.84 -21.85 36.92
C SER A 732 12.19 -22.05 35.44
N VAL A 733 11.91 -23.25 34.93
CA VAL A 733 12.12 -23.66 33.53
C VAL A 733 10.77 -24.01 32.90
N ALA A 734 10.49 -23.48 31.72
CA ALA A 734 9.26 -23.73 30.98
C ALA A 734 9.49 -23.65 29.46
N VAL A 735 8.55 -24.21 28.69
CA VAL A 735 8.46 -24.01 27.24
C VAL A 735 7.09 -23.40 26.95
N ASN A 736 7.06 -22.25 26.27
CA ASN A 736 5.83 -21.84 25.60
C ASN A 736 5.77 -22.50 24.23
N VAL A 737 4.58 -22.86 23.77
CA VAL A 737 4.31 -23.11 22.35
C VAL A 737 3.18 -22.18 21.91
N PHE A 738 3.50 -21.29 20.97
CA PHE A 738 2.58 -20.34 20.35
C PHE A 738 2.07 -20.92 19.03
N TRP A 739 0.78 -20.77 18.75
CA TRP A 739 0.18 -21.21 17.49
C TRP A 739 -0.87 -20.23 16.96
N ARG A 740 -1.16 -20.33 15.67
CA ARG A 740 -2.27 -19.60 15.04
C ARG A 740 -3.56 -20.39 15.24
N ASN A 741 -4.50 -19.81 15.97
CA ASN A 741 -5.80 -20.41 16.32
C ASN A 741 -7.00 -19.64 15.75
N LEU A 742 -6.74 -18.66 14.87
CA LEU A 742 -7.72 -17.85 14.15
C LEU A 742 -7.47 -17.99 12.65
N GLU A 743 -8.45 -17.60 11.84
CA GLU A 743 -8.30 -17.54 10.39
C GLU A 743 -7.11 -16.67 9.97
N LYS A 744 -6.45 -17.06 8.89
CA LYS A 744 -5.18 -16.48 8.45
C LYS A 744 -5.29 -14.97 8.20
N GLU A 745 -6.44 -14.54 7.69
CA GLU A 745 -6.82 -13.19 7.29
C GLU A 745 -6.97 -12.23 8.49
N VAL A 746 -7.17 -12.76 9.71
CA VAL A 746 -7.23 -11.96 10.94
C VAL A 746 -5.84 -11.40 11.29
N TYR A 747 -4.77 -12.15 10.99
CA TYR A 747 -3.41 -11.74 11.32
C TYR A 747 -2.85 -10.76 10.28
N ALA A 748 -2.12 -9.73 10.74
CA ALA A 748 -1.53 -8.74 9.84
C ALA A 748 -0.48 -9.36 8.89
N ALA A 749 -0.63 -9.08 7.60
CA ALA A 749 0.25 -9.60 6.55
C ALA A 749 1.69 -9.06 6.70
N GLY A 750 2.67 -9.97 6.61
CA GLY A 750 4.10 -9.67 6.72
C GLY A 750 4.80 -10.48 7.81
N ARG A 751 5.99 -10.04 8.23
CA ARG A 751 6.81 -10.81 9.18
C ARG A 751 6.40 -10.54 10.63
N ASP A 752 5.99 -11.59 11.32
CA ASP A 752 6.02 -11.69 12.78
C ASP A 752 6.94 -12.85 13.17
N VAL A 753 7.89 -12.57 14.06
CA VAL A 753 8.88 -13.53 14.58
C VAL A 753 8.57 -13.94 16.02
N TYR A 754 7.77 -13.13 16.73
CA TYR A 754 7.55 -13.25 18.16
C TYR A 754 6.14 -13.71 18.54
N GLY A 755 5.15 -13.53 17.66
CA GLY A 755 3.73 -13.81 17.92
C GLY A 755 2.96 -12.62 18.52
N ASN A 756 3.50 -11.42 18.37
CA ASN A 756 3.05 -10.19 19.06
C ASN A 756 2.74 -9.04 18.10
N ARG A 757 2.68 -9.27 16.78
CA ARG A 757 2.19 -8.26 15.84
C ARG A 757 0.67 -8.20 15.93
N ASP A 758 0.13 -7.00 16.06
CA ASP A 758 -1.32 -6.77 16.16
C ASP A 758 -2.09 -7.37 14.96
N ILE A 759 -3.38 -7.66 15.18
CA ILE A 759 -4.27 -8.16 14.13
C ILE A 759 -4.48 -7.11 13.02
N ALA A 760 -4.76 -7.56 11.80
CA ALA A 760 -4.86 -6.70 10.61
C ALA A 760 -5.86 -5.55 10.80
N ALA A 761 -7.03 -5.85 11.37
CA ALA A 761 -8.07 -4.87 11.66
C ALA A 761 -7.62 -3.77 12.64
N TYR A 762 -6.77 -4.07 13.61
CA TYR A 762 -6.24 -3.08 14.56
C TYR A 762 -5.14 -2.21 13.94
N GLU A 763 -4.26 -2.78 13.10
CA GLU A 763 -3.28 -1.98 12.36
C GLU A 763 -3.95 -0.96 11.42
N GLU A 764 -5.01 -1.35 10.72
CA GLU A 764 -5.82 -0.41 9.91
C GLU A 764 -6.62 0.56 10.78
N GLY A 765 -7.23 0.09 11.87
CA GLY A 765 -7.95 0.93 12.82
C GLY A 765 -7.08 2.06 13.39
N ARG A 766 -5.81 1.78 13.72
CA ARG A 766 -4.85 2.81 14.17
C ARG A 766 -4.57 3.86 13.09
N LYS A 767 -4.41 3.46 11.82
CA LYS A 767 -4.25 4.40 10.69
C LYS A 767 -5.50 5.28 10.52
N ALA A 768 -6.69 4.71 10.73
CA ALA A 768 -7.96 5.43 10.72
C ALA A 768 -8.04 6.46 11.87
N VAL A 769 -7.68 6.07 13.10
CA VAL A 769 -7.64 6.98 14.26
C VAL A 769 -6.67 8.15 13.99
N ASP A 770 -5.45 7.88 13.50
CA ASP A 770 -4.50 8.94 13.13
C ASP A 770 -5.07 9.90 12.08
N LYS A 771 -5.84 9.40 11.10
CA LYS A 771 -6.51 10.22 10.08
C LYS A 771 -7.64 11.05 10.70
N ILE A 772 -8.45 10.48 11.58
CA ILE A 772 -9.54 11.18 12.30
C ILE A 772 -8.96 12.32 13.14
N VAL A 773 -7.93 12.06 13.97
CA VAL A 773 -7.32 13.09 14.82
C VAL A 773 -6.74 14.25 13.99
N LYS A 774 -6.02 13.95 12.91
CA LYS A 774 -5.49 14.96 11.96
C LYS A 774 -6.60 15.72 11.22
N GLY A 775 -7.79 15.13 11.07
CA GLY A 775 -8.97 15.79 10.51
C GLY A 775 -9.48 16.97 11.36
N PHE A 776 -9.09 17.04 12.63
CA PHE A 776 -9.37 18.17 13.53
C PHE A 776 -8.14 19.08 13.75
N ASP A 777 -7.14 19.04 12.87
CA ASP A 777 -6.08 20.06 12.86
C ASP A 777 -6.68 21.45 12.55
N GLY A 778 -6.29 22.49 13.30
CA GLY A 778 -6.86 23.83 13.20
C GLY A 778 -8.20 24.05 13.94
N VAL A 779 -8.91 22.99 14.34
CA VAL A 779 -10.14 23.11 15.14
C VAL A 779 -9.78 23.50 16.59
N PRO A 780 -10.47 24.50 17.20
CA PRO A 780 -10.26 24.87 18.60
C PRO A 780 -10.36 23.67 19.54
N ARG A 781 -9.45 23.60 20.52
CA ARG A 781 -9.24 22.41 21.38
C ARG A 781 -10.54 21.80 21.89
N ASP A 782 -11.43 22.61 22.45
CA ASP A 782 -12.60 22.12 23.18
C ASP A 782 -13.68 21.61 22.21
N LEU A 783 -13.83 22.25 21.04
CA LEU A 783 -14.70 21.78 19.96
C LEU A 783 -14.16 20.49 19.32
N ARG A 784 -12.84 20.39 19.13
CA ARG A 784 -12.18 19.14 18.70
C ARG A 784 -12.44 18.01 19.69
N MET A 785 -12.25 18.25 20.99
CA MET A 785 -12.51 17.23 22.01
C MET A 785 -13.98 16.82 22.02
N PHE A 786 -14.91 17.78 21.95
CA PHE A 786 -16.35 17.50 21.88
C PHE A 786 -16.72 16.53 20.74
N TYR A 787 -16.23 16.77 19.52
CA TYR A 787 -16.53 15.90 18.39
C TYR A 787 -15.75 14.57 18.41
N LEU A 788 -14.52 14.54 18.93
CA LEU A 788 -13.78 13.28 19.13
C LEU A 788 -14.48 12.37 20.16
N GLU A 789 -15.02 12.92 21.25
CA GLU A 789 -15.84 12.17 22.21
C GLU A 789 -17.10 11.58 21.57
N ARG A 790 -17.75 12.31 20.65
CA ARG A 790 -18.89 11.79 19.88
C ARG A 790 -18.49 10.63 18.95
N LEU A 791 -17.39 10.76 18.22
CA LEU A 791 -16.88 9.68 17.37
C LEU A 791 -16.46 8.44 18.18
N MET A 792 -15.92 8.62 19.39
CA MET A 792 -15.66 7.50 20.31
C MET A 792 -16.95 6.84 20.81
N GLY A 793 -18.05 7.58 20.94
CA GLY A 793 -19.39 7.04 21.17
C GLY A 793 -19.90 6.23 19.98
N GLU A 794 -19.90 6.82 18.78
CA GLU A 794 -20.36 6.15 17.54
C GLU A 794 -19.58 4.85 17.25
N LEU A 795 -18.27 4.83 17.52
CA LEU A 795 -17.43 3.62 17.41
C LEU A 795 -17.79 2.54 18.45
N ARG A 796 -18.23 2.93 19.66
CA ARG A 796 -18.70 2.00 20.69
C ARG A 796 -20.05 1.42 20.31
N ASP A 797 -21.00 2.28 19.96
CA ASP A 797 -22.36 1.88 19.59
C ASP A 797 -22.36 0.94 18.38
N GLY A 798 -21.49 1.21 17.39
CA GLY A 798 -21.29 0.35 16.22
C GLY A 798 -20.63 -1.00 16.52
N ALA A 799 -19.82 -1.10 17.57
CA ALA A 799 -19.23 -2.37 18.03
C ALA A 799 -20.23 -3.20 18.86
N GLU A 800 -20.92 -2.57 19.80
CA GLU A 800 -21.91 -3.23 20.67
C GLU A 800 -23.15 -3.67 19.85
N GLY A 801 -23.56 -2.90 18.83
CA GLY A 801 -24.63 -3.27 17.91
C GLY A 801 -24.34 -4.46 17.00
N ALA A 802 -23.07 -4.87 16.83
CA ALA A 802 -22.71 -6.07 16.10
C ALA A 802 -22.95 -7.36 16.91
N GLU A 803 -22.76 -7.33 18.23
CA GLU A 803 -22.99 -8.50 19.10
C GLU A 803 -24.47 -8.92 19.15
N GLU A 804 -25.42 -7.99 19.00
CA GLU A 804 -26.86 -8.32 18.91
C GLU A 804 -27.26 -8.99 17.59
N VAL A 805 -26.42 -8.92 16.56
CA VAL A 805 -26.62 -9.57 15.26
C VAL A 805 -25.99 -10.96 15.25
N GLU A 806 -24.83 -11.17 15.90
CA GLU A 806 -24.20 -12.49 16.02
C GLU A 806 -24.87 -13.41 17.07
N ARG A 807 -25.69 -12.88 17.98
CA ARG A 807 -26.48 -13.67 18.95
C ARG A 807 -27.90 -14.06 18.47
N LYS A 808 -28.25 -13.78 17.21
CA LYS A 808 -29.55 -14.12 16.59
C LYS A 808 -29.37 -15.12 15.44
#